data_AF-A0A1L7XJJ1-F1
#
_entry.id   AF-A0A1L7XJJ1-F1
#
_cell.length_a   1.000
_cell.length_b   1.000
_cell.length_c   1.000
_cell.angle_alpha   90.00
_cell.angle_beta   90.00
_cell.angle_gamma   90.00
#
_symmetry.space_group_name_H-M   'P 1'
#
loop_
_entity.id
_entity.type
_entity.pdbx_description
1 polymer ?
#
loop_
_entity_poly.entity_id
_entity_poly.type
_entity_poly.pdbx_seq_one_letter_code
_entity_poly.pdbx_strand_id
1 'polypeptide(L)'
;MGTMKEMSSLHVPEEQNSQKTNLPPLKGNYFPRGLDTATRAIYCESQVAIGNLERIGATIHKHTRVQLDLSNLTILEGNRSLARFVLEKCVCEGFVSAWKVLVEAVPQFGLGVSLVEDVGIAAKLYEELRKGNRGRSSIDAAMCVGSEATYENVHFIGPKSLGGNAWRENEEYMAFLKNPAWNDAGYALGIPPCVAMGWIGVQMKVTPTQDAAEVVRLQLLGTIDFDLDERGENKAGMQSGFDAAAVYTKAVGTKLQGAAIIAMLNYDLQNYIRPIQNGWAAEKHGPYNLGPVQVSPQDWTSYLVADCAALVPFAYDKDYNSSKTGMVAGMILLQCQDLLFDTGCSNRAATVPYVEAAGVAKYGMHAAFPIAAYEAIAKYFVEDNSSLVSGVAAPPFGYSACLLAGPWGPFSTRYRCFERCVKYIRQLKDSSHLEAKGLLELSSMDLILKDFDLKKDIGEEFARAMKSNVSDLCPRSATKYFVNAASELFRTPGVDKPNLCVAAACADKFEKVMASETMEEVHAMAGLPDYVVAGNRPAQLAVGLRRAALWASTKECCDVCACRIGFWADAASYSVLSALMRDEASQSSTQWLLSGYFVGCVSLWPVSMPFLLSGFDLMADLSFQDKAMGVRDCVDV
;
A
#
# COMPACT_ATOMS: atom_id res chain seq x y z
N MET A 1 25.39 52.34 51.36
CA MET A 1 24.64 52.32 52.64
C MET A 1 23.28 51.72 52.31
N GLY A 2 23.08 50.40 52.43
CA GLY A 2 22.74 49.69 53.67
C GLY A 2 21.20 49.79 53.86
N THR A 3 20.39 48.73 53.91
CA THR A 3 20.56 47.43 54.58
C THR A 3 19.55 46.38 54.10
N MET A 4 19.94 45.12 54.28
CA MET A 4 19.20 43.85 54.18
C MET A 4 18.50 43.48 55.51
N LYS A 5 17.63 42.43 55.44
CA LYS A 5 17.03 41.56 56.49
C LYS A 5 15.63 41.97 57.03
N GLU A 6 14.64 41.08 57.24
CA GLU A 6 14.67 39.62 57.49
C GLU A 6 13.30 38.91 57.26
N MET A 7 13.36 37.57 57.15
CA MET A 7 12.30 36.54 56.97
C MET A 7 11.29 36.48 58.15
N SER A 8 10.05 35.97 58.07
CA SER A 8 9.68 34.54 58.01
C SER A 8 8.18 34.29 58.36
N SER A 9 7.72 33.04 58.10
CA SER A 9 6.46 32.32 58.45
C SER A 9 5.34 32.32 57.37
N LEU A 10 5.10 31.28 56.54
CA LEU A 10 4.83 29.82 56.67
C LEU A 10 3.49 29.42 57.30
N HIS A 11 2.51 29.08 56.47
CA HIS A 11 1.69 27.86 56.63
C HIS A 11 1.18 27.31 55.30
N VAL A 12 1.46 26.02 55.09
CA VAL A 12 1.07 25.14 53.99
C VAL A 12 -0.17 24.34 54.45
N PRO A 13 -1.06 23.95 53.53
CA PRO A 13 -1.59 22.59 53.59
C PRO A 13 -1.20 21.80 52.34
N GLU A 14 -0.65 20.61 52.58
CA GLU A 14 -0.34 19.56 51.60
C GLU A 14 -1.61 18.80 51.18
N GLU A 15 -1.41 18.01 50.11
CA GLU A 15 -2.27 16.97 49.51
C GLU A 15 -3.15 17.42 48.33
N GLN A 16 -3.10 16.85 47.11
CA GLN A 16 -2.39 15.70 46.53
C GLN A 16 -2.45 15.82 44.98
N ASN A 17 -1.34 15.51 44.30
CA ASN A 17 -1.22 14.98 42.93
C ASN A 17 -2.12 15.49 41.77
N SER A 18 -1.63 16.47 41.01
CA SER A 18 -1.45 16.34 39.54
C SER A 18 -0.67 17.56 39.01
N GLN A 19 0.64 17.43 38.78
CA GLN A 19 1.37 18.41 37.98
C GLN A 19 0.99 18.21 36.51
N LYS A 20 -0.07 18.89 36.08
CA LYS A 20 -0.35 19.12 34.65
C LYS A 20 0.69 20.12 34.12
N THR A 21 1.39 19.68 33.09
CA THR A 21 2.26 20.49 32.23
C THR A 21 1.44 21.59 31.55
N ASN A 22 1.53 22.83 32.06
CA ASN A 22 0.89 23.99 31.43
C ASN A 22 1.69 24.46 30.22
N LEU A 23 1.53 23.76 29.08
CA LEU A 23 1.60 24.40 27.77
C LEU A 23 0.27 25.15 27.55
N PRO A 24 0.27 26.40 27.06
CA PRO A 24 -0.97 27.11 26.81
C PRO A 24 -1.80 26.35 25.77
N PRO A 25 -3.12 26.19 25.96
CA PRO A 25 -3.98 25.59 24.95
C PRO A 25 -4.08 26.57 23.78
N LEU A 26 -3.48 26.21 22.66
CA LEU A 26 -3.63 26.93 21.40
C LEU A 26 -5.07 26.71 20.90
N LYS A 27 -5.87 27.78 20.92
CA LYS A 27 -7.24 27.76 20.41
C LYS A 27 -7.22 27.66 18.88
N GLY A 28 -7.93 26.68 18.34
CA GLY A 28 -8.50 26.68 16.99
C GLY A 28 -7.48 26.61 15.86
N ASN A 29 -6.91 25.43 15.63
CA ASN A 29 -6.57 24.84 14.32
C ASN A 29 -5.87 23.50 14.61
N TYR A 30 -6.16 22.49 13.79
CA TYR A 30 -5.61 21.13 13.91
C TYR A 30 -4.08 21.19 14.08
N PHE A 31 -3.57 20.76 15.25
CA PHE A 31 -2.14 20.60 15.44
C PHE A 31 -1.75 19.15 15.10
N PRO A 32 -0.78 18.92 14.20
CA PRO A 32 -0.34 17.58 13.79
C PRO A 32 0.15 16.77 15.01
N ARG A 33 -0.52 15.65 15.29
CA ARG A 33 -0.25 14.83 16.49
C ARG A 33 1.11 14.15 16.43
N GLY A 34 1.57 13.74 15.24
CA GLY A 34 2.89 13.18 15.02
C GLY A 34 3.97 14.17 15.44
N LEU A 35 3.92 15.38 14.87
CA LEU A 35 4.85 16.45 15.20
C LEU A 35 4.78 16.88 16.68
N ASP A 36 3.59 16.94 17.28
CA ASP A 36 3.43 17.22 18.72
C ASP A 36 4.13 16.15 19.58
N THR A 37 3.95 14.87 19.22
CA THR A 37 4.59 13.75 19.92
C THR A 37 6.11 13.86 19.83
N ALA A 38 6.64 14.09 18.63
CA ALA A 38 8.08 14.27 18.40
C ALA A 38 8.65 15.44 19.22
N THR A 39 8.02 16.61 19.10
CA THR A 39 8.50 17.84 19.76
C THR A 39 8.38 17.77 21.28
N ARG A 40 7.35 17.12 21.84
CA ARG A 40 7.27 16.85 23.29
C ARG A 40 8.36 15.91 23.77
N ALA A 41 8.63 14.84 23.03
CA ALA A 41 9.69 13.90 23.36
C ALA A 41 11.06 14.62 23.40
N ILE A 42 11.33 15.48 22.43
CA ILE A 42 12.52 16.34 22.38
C ILE A 42 12.54 17.33 23.55
N TYR A 43 11.45 18.05 23.78
CA TYR A 43 11.36 19.10 24.81
C TYR A 43 11.62 18.59 26.24
N CYS A 44 11.23 17.34 26.50
CA CYS A 44 11.37 16.70 27.80
C CYS A 44 12.69 15.94 27.97
N GLU A 45 13.49 15.77 26.92
CA GLU A 45 14.76 15.03 26.97
C GLU A 45 15.87 15.91 27.58
N SER A 46 16.46 15.44 28.69
CA SER A 46 17.47 16.19 29.46
C SER A 46 18.83 15.51 29.50
N GLN A 47 18.93 14.25 29.08
CA GLN A 47 20.13 13.41 29.16
C GLN A 47 20.84 13.31 27.82
N VAL A 48 20.09 13.31 26.72
CA VAL A 48 20.63 13.14 25.36
C VAL A 48 20.44 14.40 24.53
N ALA A 49 21.52 14.88 23.92
CA ALA A 49 21.44 15.95 22.92
C ALA A 49 20.79 15.40 21.64
N ILE A 50 19.58 15.86 21.31
CA ILE A 50 18.86 15.41 20.11
C ILE A 50 19.59 15.84 18.85
N GLY A 51 20.17 17.04 18.85
CA GLY A 51 21.02 17.51 17.76
C GLY A 51 22.13 18.47 18.15
N ASN A 52 23.00 18.71 17.17
CA ASN A 52 24.13 19.60 17.33
C ASN A 52 23.64 21.06 17.41
N LEU A 53 24.03 21.77 18.47
CA LEU A 53 23.55 23.13 18.75
C LEU A 53 23.96 24.15 17.69
N GLU A 54 25.16 24.01 17.10
CA GLU A 54 25.61 24.88 16.00
C GLU A 54 24.71 24.69 14.78
N ARG A 55 24.36 23.44 14.47
CA ARG A 55 23.46 23.12 13.36
C ARG A 55 22.04 23.62 13.61
N ILE A 56 21.53 23.45 14.84
CA ILE A 56 20.22 23.98 15.23
C ILE A 56 20.22 25.50 15.07
N GLY A 57 21.26 26.20 15.54
CA GLY A 57 21.42 27.64 15.39
C GLY A 57 21.49 28.07 13.92
N ALA A 58 22.24 27.34 13.10
CA ALA A 58 22.34 27.57 11.66
C ALA A 58 20.99 27.37 10.94
N THR A 59 20.23 26.34 11.31
CA THR A 59 18.88 26.12 10.77
C THR A 59 17.91 27.23 11.19
N ILE A 60 17.94 27.66 12.46
CA ILE A 60 17.14 28.81 12.90
C ILE A 60 17.51 30.06 12.09
N HIS A 61 18.79 30.33 11.92
CA HIS A 61 19.26 31.46 11.12
C HIS A 61 18.80 31.38 9.66
N LYS A 62 18.91 30.21 9.02
CA LYS A 62 18.43 29.98 7.64
C LYS A 62 16.95 30.34 7.48
N HIS A 63 16.13 30.01 8.48
CA HIS A 63 14.66 30.09 8.39
C HIS A 63 14.04 31.34 9.04
N THR A 64 14.79 32.10 9.83
CA THR A 64 14.32 33.33 10.51
C THR A 64 15.17 34.55 10.20
N ARG A 65 16.36 34.36 9.63
CA ARG A 65 17.43 35.38 9.50
C ARG A 65 17.96 35.92 10.83
N VAL A 66 17.57 35.33 11.96
CA VAL A 66 18.06 35.67 13.30
C VAL A 66 19.25 34.79 13.64
N GLN A 67 20.38 35.38 13.98
CA GLN A 67 21.55 34.64 14.45
C GLN A 67 21.43 34.41 15.95
N LEU A 68 21.34 33.13 16.36
CA LEU A 68 21.32 32.71 17.75
C LEU A 68 22.58 31.91 18.05
N ASP A 69 23.33 32.33 19.06
CA ASP A 69 24.41 31.53 19.62
C ASP A 69 23.83 30.56 20.65
N LEU A 70 23.80 29.28 20.30
CA LEU A 70 23.29 28.20 21.17
C LEU A 70 24.43 27.45 21.86
N SER A 71 25.70 27.81 21.65
CA SER A 71 26.87 27.03 22.08
C SER A 71 26.99 26.83 23.59
N ASN A 72 26.42 27.74 24.38
CA ASN A 72 26.46 27.73 25.85
C ASN A 72 25.21 27.12 26.50
N LEU A 73 24.24 26.63 25.72
CA LEU A 73 23.03 26.03 26.27
C LEU A 73 23.29 24.63 26.82
N THR A 74 22.62 24.30 27.93
CA THR A 74 22.55 22.90 28.39
C THR A 74 21.82 22.02 27.36
N ILE A 75 21.99 20.69 27.46
CA ILE A 75 21.27 19.72 26.61
C ILE A 75 19.75 20.00 26.63
N LEU A 76 19.19 20.18 27.82
CA LEU A 76 17.76 20.45 27.99
C LEU A 76 17.35 21.78 27.33
N GLU A 77 18.11 22.84 27.50
CA GLU A 77 17.81 24.15 26.89
C GLU A 77 17.94 24.11 25.37
N GLY A 78 18.94 23.40 24.85
CA GLY A 78 19.13 23.18 23.42
C GLY A 78 17.97 22.42 22.79
N ASN A 79 17.59 21.28 23.38
CA ASN A 79 16.45 20.48 22.94
C ASN A 79 15.14 21.28 23.01
N ARG A 80 14.91 22.04 24.09
CA ARG A 80 13.73 22.92 24.22
C ARG A 80 13.70 24.02 23.17
N SER A 81 14.86 24.58 22.81
CA SER A 81 14.96 25.61 21.78
C SER A 81 14.58 25.05 20.40
N LEU A 82 15.09 23.86 20.06
CA LEU A 82 14.71 23.14 18.84
C LEU A 82 13.20 22.84 18.81
N ALA A 83 12.66 22.22 19.86
CA ALA A 83 11.24 21.85 19.91
C ALA A 83 10.33 23.08 19.78
N ARG A 84 10.64 24.17 20.48
CA ARG A 84 9.88 25.43 20.38
C ARG A 84 9.92 26.02 18.97
N PHE A 85 11.10 26.03 18.35
CA PHE A 85 11.24 26.57 17.01
C PHE A 85 10.44 25.78 15.97
N VAL A 86 10.45 24.44 16.08
CA VAL A 86 9.65 23.57 15.20
C VAL A 86 8.16 23.78 15.41
N LEU A 87 7.71 23.90 16.67
CA LEU A 87 6.31 24.22 16.99
C LEU A 87 5.89 25.58 16.42
N GLU A 88 6.74 26.61 16.57
CA GLU A 88 6.51 27.94 16.00
C GLU A 88 6.39 27.88 14.46
N LYS A 89 7.30 27.14 13.80
CA LYS A 89 7.23 26.91 12.36
C LYS A 89 5.95 26.21 11.94
N CYS A 90 5.47 25.25 12.72
CA CYS A 90 4.19 24.59 12.45
C CYS A 90 3.01 25.57 12.52
N VAL A 91 3.01 26.46 13.51
CA VAL A 91 1.95 27.46 13.68
C VAL A 91 1.97 28.49 12.55
N CYS A 92 3.16 28.89 12.10
CA CYS A 92 3.31 29.94 11.09
C CYS A 92 3.18 29.44 9.65
N GLU A 93 3.66 28.23 9.35
CA GLU A 93 3.87 27.74 7.97
C GLU A 93 3.29 26.34 7.72
N GLY A 94 2.72 25.69 8.72
CA GLY A 94 2.11 24.35 8.60
C GLY A 94 3.07 23.19 8.87
N PHE A 95 2.51 21.98 8.91
CA PHE A 95 3.21 20.77 9.38
C PHE A 95 4.38 20.36 8.48
N VAL A 96 4.25 20.48 7.15
CA VAL A 96 5.31 20.12 6.18
C VAL A 96 6.56 20.97 6.40
N SER A 97 6.40 22.30 6.56
CA SER A 97 7.53 23.20 6.82
C SER A 97 8.20 22.86 8.15
N ALA A 98 7.41 22.59 9.19
CA ALA A 98 7.92 22.22 10.51
C ALA A 98 8.70 20.90 10.50
N TRP A 99 8.18 19.87 9.83
CA TRP A 99 8.91 18.62 9.61
C TRP A 99 10.23 18.87 8.87
N LYS A 100 10.20 19.63 7.77
CA LYS A 100 11.42 19.98 7.01
C LYS A 100 12.47 20.65 7.91
N VAL A 101 12.07 21.63 8.72
CA VAL A 101 12.95 22.29 9.68
C VAL A 101 13.54 21.30 10.68
N LEU A 102 12.71 20.41 11.24
CA LEU A 102 13.13 19.41 12.22
C LEU A 102 14.21 18.48 11.64
N VAL A 103 14.01 17.98 10.41
CA VAL A 103 14.97 17.05 9.77
C VAL A 103 16.24 17.77 9.30
N GLU A 104 16.13 19.02 8.86
CA GLU A 104 17.30 19.85 8.49
C GLU A 104 18.19 20.15 9.71
N ALA A 105 17.58 20.46 10.86
CA ALA A 105 18.26 20.69 12.12
C ALA A 105 18.90 19.41 12.69
N VAL A 106 18.29 18.24 12.44
CA VAL A 106 18.66 16.96 13.04
C VAL A 106 18.73 15.83 11.99
N PRO A 107 19.75 15.82 11.11
CA PRO A 107 19.84 14.81 10.04
C PRO A 107 20.05 13.39 10.54
N GLN A 108 20.58 13.23 11.75
CA GLN A 108 20.75 11.93 12.40
C GLN A 108 19.43 11.23 12.70
N PHE A 109 18.27 11.91 12.55
CA PHE A 109 16.99 11.25 12.43
C PHE A 109 16.92 10.28 11.25
N GLY A 110 17.87 10.31 10.30
CA GLY A 110 17.94 9.33 9.22
C GLY A 110 16.80 9.43 8.22
N LEU A 111 16.00 10.50 8.28
CA LEU A 111 14.95 10.78 7.32
C LEU A 111 15.57 11.57 6.16
N GLY A 112 15.57 10.98 4.97
CA GLY A 112 16.11 11.63 3.77
C GLY A 112 15.31 12.89 3.44
N VAL A 113 15.99 14.01 3.17
CA VAL A 113 15.34 15.28 2.82
C VAL A 113 14.35 15.10 1.64
N SER A 114 14.71 14.24 0.69
CA SER A 114 13.87 13.90 -0.46
C SER A 114 12.53 13.25 -0.10
N LEU A 115 12.45 12.48 1.01
CA LEU A 115 11.17 11.92 1.47
C LEU A 115 10.25 13.01 2.01
N VAL A 116 10.78 14.00 2.75
CA VAL A 116 9.98 15.16 3.20
C VAL A 116 9.52 16.00 2.02
N GLU A 117 10.36 16.15 1.00
CA GLU A 117 9.99 16.84 -0.25
C GLU A 117 8.88 16.09 -0.98
N ASP A 118 8.96 14.76 -1.09
CA ASP A 118 7.92 13.92 -1.67
C ASP A 118 6.58 14.06 -0.90
N VAL A 119 6.63 14.08 0.45
CA VAL A 119 5.46 14.35 1.30
C VAL A 119 4.89 15.75 1.09
N GLY A 120 5.75 16.76 0.92
CA GLY A 120 5.33 18.12 0.60
C GLY A 120 4.64 18.23 -0.76
N ILE A 121 5.14 17.49 -1.76
CA ILE A 121 4.51 17.39 -3.08
C ILE A 121 3.14 16.71 -2.97
N ALA A 122 3.03 15.61 -2.23
CA ALA A 122 1.75 14.93 -2.02
C ALA A 122 0.72 15.82 -1.34
N ALA A 123 1.08 16.51 -0.24
CA ALA A 123 0.19 17.43 0.45
C ALA A 123 -0.33 18.54 -0.47
N LYS A 124 0.57 19.14 -1.26
CA LYS A 124 0.21 20.16 -2.25
C LYS A 124 -0.72 19.61 -3.34
N LEU A 125 -0.45 18.41 -3.85
CA LEU A 125 -1.27 17.78 -4.89
C LEU A 125 -2.70 17.53 -4.39
N TYR A 126 -2.85 17.08 -3.14
CA TYR A 126 -4.17 16.91 -2.52
C TYR A 126 -4.94 18.23 -2.35
N GLU A 127 -4.26 19.33 -2.03
CA GLU A 127 -4.87 20.67 -1.99
C GLU A 127 -5.28 21.18 -3.37
N GLU A 128 -4.47 20.89 -4.39
CA GLU A 128 -4.67 21.36 -5.77
C GLU A 128 -5.71 20.53 -6.54
N LEU A 129 -6.05 19.33 -6.05
CA LEU A 129 -7.04 18.42 -6.61
C LEU A 129 -8.44 19.03 -6.56
N ARG A 130 -8.70 19.92 -7.54
CA ARG A 130 -10.04 20.40 -7.88
C ARG A 130 -10.85 19.22 -8.40
N LYS A 131 -12.16 19.25 -8.17
CA LYS A 131 -13.13 18.23 -8.60
C LYS A 131 -12.97 17.90 -10.09
N GLY A 132 -12.90 16.61 -10.44
CA GLY A 132 -12.77 16.13 -11.81
C GLY A 132 -13.93 15.23 -12.22
N ASN A 133 -14.54 15.50 -13.37
CA ASN A 133 -15.49 14.57 -13.99
C ASN A 133 -14.77 13.74 -15.04
N ARG A 134 -15.16 12.48 -15.18
CA ARG A 134 -14.70 11.60 -16.26
C ARG A 134 -15.05 12.23 -17.60
N GLY A 135 -14.03 12.57 -18.39
CA GLY A 135 -14.22 13.15 -19.73
C GLY A 135 -14.53 12.12 -20.82
N ARG A 136 -14.29 10.83 -20.55
CA ARG A 136 -14.47 9.73 -21.50
C ARG A 136 -15.91 9.18 -21.45
N SER A 137 -16.52 8.98 -22.60
CA SER A 137 -17.81 8.27 -22.73
C SER A 137 -17.66 6.79 -22.37
N SER A 138 -18.71 6.23 -21.75
CA SER A 138 -18.80 4.79 -21.51
C SER A 138 -19.13 4.02 -22.79
N ILE A 139 -18.73 2.75 -22.82
CA ILE A 139 -19.10 1.79 -23.87
C ILE A 139 -20.36 1.00 -23.46
N ASP A 140 -20.75 0.01 -24.27
CA ASP A 140 -21.84 -0.95 -23.99
C ASP A 140 -21.46 -2.01 -22.93
N ALA A 141 -20.85 -1.57 -21.83
CA ALA A 141 -20.51 -2.38 -20.66
C ALA A 141 -20.86 -1.60 -19.39
N ALA A 142 -21.34 -2.30 -18.37
CA ALA A 142 -21.81 -1.67 -17.13
C ALA A 142 -21.45 -2.49 -15.89
N MET A 143 -21.15 -1.79 -14.80
CA MET A 143 -20.93 -2.39 -13.49
C MET A 143 -21.57 -1.56 -12.40
N CYS A 144 -22.40 -2.21 -11.59
CA CYS A 144 -22.99 -1.68 -10.38
C CYS A 144 -22.29 -2.30 -9.17
N VAL A 145 -21.76 -1.48 -8.27
CA VAL A 145 -21.34 -1.95 -6.94
C VAL A 145 -22.50 -1.73 -5.98
N GLY A 146 -22.92 -2.79 -5.29
CA GLY A 146 -24.01 -2.70 -4.31
C GLY A 146 -23.57 -2.98 -2.88
N SER A 147 -24.50 -2.77 -1.94
CA SER A 147 -24.26 -2.91 -0.50
C SER A 147 -24.20 -4.34 0.00
N GLU A 148 -24.65 -5.30 -0.80
CA GLU A 148 -24.72 -6.71 -0.45
C GLU A 148 -24.04 -7.55 -1.53
N ALA A 149 -23.43 -8.67 -1.11
CA ALA A 149 -22.87 -9.61 -2.07
C ALA A 149 -23.99 -10.35 -2.80
N THR A 150 -24.32 -9.91 -4.02
CA THR A 150 -25.19 -10.66 -4.93
C THR A 150 -24.35 -11.17 -6.11
N TYR A 151 -24.29 -12.49 -6.25
CA TYR A 151 -23.37 -13.20 -7.16
C TYR A 151 -24.12 -13.91 -8.30
N GLU A 152 -25.30 -13.42 -8.67
CA GLU A 152 -26.13 -13.99 -9.75
C GLU A 152 -26.25 -13.07 -10.97
N ASN A 153 -25.71 -11.86 -10.89
CA ASN A 153 -25.77 -10.86 -11.95
C ASN A 153 -24.36 -10.48 -12.44
N VAL A 154 -24.17 -10.51 -13.76
CA VAL A 154 -22.91 -10.17 -14.44
C VAL A 154 -22.59 -8.67 -14.42
N HIS A 155 -23.60 -7.82 -14.19
CA HIS A 155 -23.47 -6.36 -14.12
C HIS A 155 -23.41 -5.82 -12.69
N PHE A 156 -23.28 -6.69 -11.70
CA PHE A 156 -23.30 -6.31 -10.30
C PHE A 156 -22.12 -6.93 -9.57
N ILE A 157 -21.51 -6.24 -8.61
CA ILE A 157 -20.61 -6.85 -7.64
C ILE A 157 -20.97 -6.39 -6.23
N GLY A 158 -20.61 -7.22 -5.26
CA GLY A 158 -20.76 -6.88 -3.85
C GLY A 158 -19.88 -5.70 -3.42
N PRO A 159 -20.00 -5.26 -2.16
CA PRO A 159 -19.32 -4.07 -1.70
C PRO A 159 -17.80 -4.27 -1.65
N LYS A 160 -17.06 -3.15 -1.61
CA LYS A 160 -15.66 -3.16 -1.12
C LYS A 160 -15.72 -3.66 0.32
N SER A 161 -15.29 -4.89 0.56
CA SER A 161 -15.22 -5.46 1.90
C SER A 161 -13.84 -6.05 2.11
N LEU A 162 -13.53 -6.51 3.30
CA LEU A 162 -12.28 -7.19 3.59
C LEU A 162 -12.27 -8.67 3.23
N GLY A 163 -13.18 -9.09 2.34
CA GLY A 163 -13.25 -10.46 1.85
C GLY A 163 -14.06 -11.43 2.68
N GLY A 164 -14.99 -10.91 3.49
CA GLY A 164 -15.77 -11.73 4.41
C GLY A 164 -14.90 -12.31 5.54
N ASN A 165 -15.40 -13.37 6.18
CA ASN A 165 -14.84 -13.94 7.41
C ASN A 165 -14.27 -15.36 7.25
N ALA A 166 -14.20 -15.88 6.02
CA ALA A 166 -13.76 -17.25 5.74
C ALA A 166 -12.34 -17.55 6.26
N TRP A 167 -11.45 -16.56 6.21
CA TRP A 167 -10.09 -16.65 6.72
C TRP A 167 -10.00 -16.95 8.22
N ARG A 168 -11.05 -16.66 9.01
CA ARG A 168 -11.07 -16.94 10.45
C ARG A 168 -11.06 -18.43 10.76
N GLU A 169 -11.50 -19.26 9.82
CA GLU A 169 -11.48 -20.72 9.95
C GLU A 169 -10.11 -21.32 9.57
N ASN A 170 -9.20 -20.52 9.01
CA ASN A 170 -7.89 -20.99 8.61
C ASN A 170 -6.90 -21.00 9.80
N GLU A 171 -6.57 -22.19 10.29
CA GLU A 171 -5.66 -22.36 11.42
C GLU A 171 -4.25 -21.81 11.16
N GLU A 172 -3.74 -21.89 9.93
CA GLU A 172 -2.42 -21.36 9.56
C GLU A 172 -2.41 -19.83 9.72
N TYR A 173 -3.46 -19.17 9.26
CA TYR A 173 -3.62 -17.73 9.39
C TYR A 173 -3.86 -17.30 10.84
N MET A 174 -4.69 -18.04 11.58
CA MET A 174 -4.95 -17.74 12.98
C MET A 174 -3.72 -17.97 13.88
N ALA A 175 -2.84 -18.91 13.53
CA ALA A 175 -1.55 -19.10 14.21
C ALA A 175 -0.61 -17.92 13.95
N PHE A 176 -0.58 -17.42 12.72
CA PHE A 176 0.20 -16.26 12.35
C PHE A 176 -0.25 -14.98 13.07
N LEU A 177 -1.57 -14.74 13.19
CA LEU A 177 -2.09 -13.60 13.98
C LEU A 177 -1.70 -13.67 15.46
N LYS A 178 -1.32 -14.85 15.99
CA LYS A 178 -0.82 -14.98 17.38
C LYS A 178 0.69 -14.74 17.49
N ASN A 179 1.41 -14.61 16.38
CA ASN A 179 2.84 -14.35 16.38
C ASN A 179 3.11 -12.89 16.78
N PRO A 180 3.81 -12.62 17.89
CA PRO A 180 4.08 -11.25 18.35
C PRO A 180 4.94 -10.43 17.37
N ALA A 181 5.65 -11.06 16.43
CA ALA A 181 6.37 -10.35 15.39
C ALA A 181 5.44 -9.72 14.33
N TRP A 182 4.23 -10.25 14.19
CA TRP A 182 3.21 -9.82 13.23
C TRP A 182 2.01 -9.15 13.90
N ASN A 183 1.97 -9.17 15.23
CA ASN A 183 0.81 -8.80 16.02
C ASN A 183 1.17 -7.71 17.03
N ASP A 184 0.65 -6.51 16.80
CA ASP A 184 0.50 -5.46 17.82
C ASP A 184 -0.99 -5.36 18.20
N ALA A 185 -1.32 -4.67 19.30
CA ALA A 185 -2.69 -4.54 19.81
C ALA A 185 -3.72 -4.07 18.76
N GLY A 186 -3.27 -3.34 17.72
CA GLY A 186 -4.11 -2.94 16.59
C GLY A 186 -4.50 -4.06 15.61
N TYR A 187 -3.73 -5.17 15.54
CA TYR A 187 -4.00 -6.32 14.67
C TYR A 187 -4.53 -7.55 15.43
N ALA A 188 -4.46 -7.52 16.76
CA ALA A 188 -4.68 -8.68 17.64
C ALA A 188 -6.08 -9.31 17.57
N LEU A 189 -7.11 -8.59 17.13
CA LEU A 189 -8.48 -9.13 16.98
C LEU A 189 -8.80 -9.66 15.57
N GLY A 190 -7.81 -9.64 14.68
CA GLY A 190 -7.85 -10.26 13.37
C GLY A 190 -8.23 -9.30 12.26
N ILE A 191 -7.25 -8.93 11.45
CA ILE A 191 -7.42 -8.36 10.11
C ILE A 191 -7.43 -9.53 9.10
N PRO A 192 -8.10 -9.48 7.94
CA PRO A 192 -7.90 -10.47 6.86
C PRO A 192 -6.49 -10.42 6.25
N PRO A 193 -6.09 -11.46 5.51
CA PRO A 193 -4.97 -11.36 4.58
C PRO A 193 -5.23 -10.25 3.55
N CYS A 194 -4.43 -9.19 3.61
CA CYS A 194 -4.56 -8.02 2.74
C CYS A 194 -3.18 -7.39 2.47
N VAL A 195 -3.13 -6.36 1.62
CA VAL A 195 -1.89 -5.66 1.26
C VAL A 195 -1.14 -5.14 2.50
N ALA A 196 -1.84 -4.65 3.53
CA ALA A 196 -1.20 -4.17 4.76
C ALA A 196 -0.41 -5.29 5.47
N MET A 197 -0.95 -6.50 5.49
CA MET A 197 -0.23 -7.67 6.00
C MET A 197 0.94 -8.06 5.09
N GLY A 198 0.82 -7.85 3.78
CA GLY A 198 1.95 -8.01 2.87
C GLY A 198 3.13 -7.08 3.21
N TRP A 199 2.83 -5.83 3.58
CA TRP A 199 3.85 -4.87 4.05
C TRP A 199 4.56 -5.32 5.32
N ILE A 200 3.82 -5.91 6.27
CA ILE A 200 4.43 -6.51 7.47
C ILE A 200 5.37 -7.66 7.07
N GLY A 201 5.00 -8.49 6.09
CA GLY A 201 5.88 -9.56 5.61
C GLY A 201 7.17 -9.07 4.98
N VAL A 202 7.08 -7.97 4.22
CA VAL A 202 8.29 -7.31 3.72
C VAL A 202 9.15 -6.82 4.88
N GLN A 203 8.56 -6.22 5.93
CA GLN A 203 9.30 -5.77 7.12
C GLN A 203 10.06 -6.90 7.80
N MET A 204 9.43 -8.07 7.95
CA MET A 204 10.09 -9.27 8.47
C MET A 204 11.30 -9.72 7.63
N LYS A 205 11.35 -9.33 6.36
CA LYS A 205 12.45 -9.65 5.42
C LYS A 205 13.51 -8.58 5.27
N VAL A 206 13.17 -7.31 5.46
CA VAL A 206 14.09 -6.16 5.22
C VAL A 206 14.63 -5.56 6.51
N THR A 207 13.96 -5.77 7.64
CA THR A 207 14.31 -5.20 8.94
C THR A 207 15.08 -6.24 9.78
N PRO A 208 16.13 -5.84 10.53
CA PRO A 208 16.76 -6.73 11.50
C PRO A 208 15.76 -7.29 12.51
N THR A 209 15.87 -8.58 12.85
CA THR A 209 14.90 -9.29 13.69
C THR A 209 14.63 -8.60 15.03
N GLN A 210 15.64 -7.97 15.64
CA GLN A 210 15.49 -7.26 16.92
C GLN A 210 14.63 -5.99 16.84
N ASP A 211 14.51 -5.39 15.66
CA ASP A 211 13.77 -4.14 15.44
C ASP A 211 12.38 -4.39 14.83
N ALA A 212 12.15 -5.58 14.27
CA ALA A 212 10.97 -5.89 13.46
C ALA A 212 9.64 -5.58 14.18
N ALA A 213 9.47 -6.04 15.43
CA ALA A 213 8.24 -5.81 16.19
C ALA A 213 7.93 -4.32 16.41
N GLU A 214 8.98 -3.51 16.62
CA GLU A 214 8.82 -2.05 16.81
C GLU A 214 8.51 -1.36 15.49
N VAL A 215 9.12 -1.80 14.38
CA VAL A 215 8.78 -1.29 13.04
C VAL A 215 7.33 -1.60 12.68
N VAL A 216 6.83 -2.80 13.00
CA VAL A 216 5.42 -3.18 12.81
C VAL A 216 4.49 -2.31 13.65
N ARG A 217 4.85 -2.03 14.90
CA ARG A 217 4.09 -1.12 15.77
C ARG A 217 4.07 0.31 15.25
N LEU A 218 5.22 0.82 14.79
CA LEU A 218 5.32 2.16 14.20
C LEU A 218 4.56 2.26 12.88
N GLN A 219 4.53 1.18 12.10
CA GLN A 219 3.80 1.08 10.83
C GLN A 219 2.30 1.33 10.99
N LEU A 220 1.70 1.01 12.14
CA LEU A 220 0.31 1.32 12.45
C LEU A 220 -0.03 2.82 12.35
N LEU A 221 0.96 3.69 12.56
CA LEU A 221 0.77 5.14 12.42
C LEU A 221 0.58 5.57 10.96
N GLY A 222 1.00 4.75 10.00
CA GLY A 222 0.77 4.98 8.57
C GLY A 222 -0.48 4.30 8.03
N THR A 223 -1.06 3.32 8.74
CA THR A 223 -2.28 2.60 8.32
C THR A 223 -3.54 3.32 8.74
N ILE A 224 -3.56 4.64 8.59
CA ILE A 224 -4.73 5.47 8.85
C ILE A 224 -5.70 5.35 7.68
N ASP A 225 -6.13 4.13 7.39
CA ASP A 225 -7.33 3.92 6.61
C ASP A 225 -8.54 4.38 7.45
N PHE A 226 -9.71 4.45 6.83
CA PHE A 226 -10.98 4.92 7.40
C PHE A 226 -11.51 4.09 8.60
N ASP A 227 -10.66 3.21 9.13
CA ASP A 227 -10.76 2.33 10.30
C ASP A 227 -10.73 3.05 11.66
N LEU A 228 -10.42 4.35 11.67
CA LEU A 228 -10.27 5.15 12.88
C LEU A 228 -11.57 5.38 13.66
N ASP A 229 -12.71 5.33 12.98
CA ASP A 229 -13.94 5.94 13.50
C ASP A 229 -14.75 5.00 14.40
N GLU A 230 -14.59 3.68 14.28
CA GLU A 230 -15.57 2.73 14.81
C GLU A 230 -15.05 1.83 15.95
N ARG A 231 -13.76 1.46 16.01
CA ARG A 231 -13.25 0.43 16.97
C ARG A 231 -12.22 0.94 17.98
N GLY A 232 -12.39 0.57 19.25
CA GLY A 232 -11.50 0.96 20.35
C GLY A 232 -10.09 0.36 20.27
N GLU A 233 -9.91 -0.77 19.61
CA GLU A 233 -8.62 -1.46 19.48
C GLU A 233 -7.68 -0.76 18.49
N ASN A 234 -8.18 -0.25 17.37
CA ASN A 234 -7.38 0.55 16.43
C ASN A 234 -6.81 1.79 17.13
N LYS A 235 -7.58 2.37 18.05
CA LYS A 235 -7.12 3.46 18.92
C LYS A 235 -6.00 3.02 19.86
N ALA A 236 -6.09 1.81 20.41
CA ALA A 236 -5.05 1.23 21.25
C ALA A 236 -3.76 0.92 20.46
N GLY A 237 -3.86 0.33 19.26
CA GLY A 237 -2.72 0.06 18.39
C GLY A 237 -2.00 1.34 17.96
N MET A 238 -2.73 2.38 17.54
CA MET A 238 -2.11 3.68 17.26
C MET A 238 -1.46 4.29 18.50
N GLN A 239 -2.10 4.19 19.67
CA GLN A 239 -1.51 4.70 20.91
C GLN A 239 -0.19 3.97 21.23
N SER A 240 -0.15 2.65 21.06
CA SER A 240 1.07 1.84 21.13
C SER A 240 2.15 2.36 20.16
N GLY A 241 1.76 2.66 18.91
CA GLY A 241 2.60 3.33 17.92
C GLY A 241 3.16 4.67 18.39
N PHE A 242 2.32 5.54 18.95
CA PHE A 242 2.75 6.85 19.48
C PHE A 242 3.67 6.72 20.69
N ASP A 243 3.40 5.78 21.58
CA ASP A 243 4.21 5.53 22.76
C ASP A 243 5.62 5.05 22.35
N ALA A 244 5.68 4.12 21.40
CA ALA A 244 6.95 3.67 20.81
C ALA A 244 7.67 4.82 20.07
N ALA A 245 6.95 5.60 19.26
CA ALA A 245 7.53 6.73 18.54
C ALA A 245 8.13 7.77 19.50
N ALA A 246 7.45 8.07 20.62
CA ALA A 246 7.94 8.99 21.63
C ALA A 246 9.24 8.49 22.30
N VAL A 247 9.36 7.18 22.54
CA VAL A 247 10.59 6.55 23.05
C VAL A 247 11.71 6.67 22.02
N TYR A 248 11.48 6.22 20.79
CA TYR A 248 12.53 6.12 19.77
C TYR A 248 12.92 7.45 19.13
N THR A 249 12.07 8.48 19.21
CA THR A 249 12.45 9.87 18.87
C THR A 249 13.73 10.30 19.60
N LYS A 250 13.95 9.78 20.82
CA LYS A 250 15.09 10.11 21.67
C LYS A 250 16.29 9.18 21.48
N ALA A 251 16.15 8.12 20.66
CA ALA A 251 17.19 7.13 20.39
C ALA A 251 18.18 7.61 19.32
N VAL A 252 18.92 8.68 19.63
CA VAL A 252 19.76 9.43 18.68
C VAL A 252 20.69 8.55 17.85
N GLY A 253 20.61 8.67 16.52
CA GLY A 253 21.48 7.98 15.56
C GLY A 253 21.11 6.53 15.26
N THR A 254 20.01 6.02 15.81
CA THR A 254 19.51 4.67 15.53
C THR A 254 18.56 4.65 14.34
N LYS A 255 18.42 3.48 13.69
CA LYS A 255 17.43 3.27 12.61
C LYS A 255 15.98 3.36 13.13
N LEU A 256 15.73 2.93 14.37
CA LEU A 256 14.44 3.07 15.03
C LEU A 256 14.02 4.53 15.25
N GLN A 257 14.98 5.42 15.48
CA GLN A 257 14.69 6.85 15.50
C GLN A 257 14.12 7.33 14.18
N GLY A 258 14.74 6.96 13.04
CA GLY A 258 14.22 7.29 11.72
C GLY A 258 12.87 6.66 11.44
N ALA A 259 12.67 5.40 11.84
CA ALA A 259 11.38 4.73 11.72
C ALA A 259 10.28 5.49 12.48
N ALA A 260 10.56 5.96 13.70
CA ALA A 260 9.62 6.74 14.49
C ALA A 260 9.29 8.10 13.86
N ILE A 261 10.29 8.82 13.36
CA ILE A 261 10.08 10.11 12.67
C ILE A 261 9.26 9.90 11.38
N ILE A 262 9.58 8.91 10.56
CA ILE A 262 8.82 8.61 9.33
C ILE A 262 7.37 8.21 9.68
N ALA A 263 7.17 7.38 10.70
CA ALA A 263 5.84 6.96 11.13
C ALA A 263 4.97 8.16 11.55
N MET A 264 5.53 9.10 12.32
CA MET A 264 4.82 10.32 12.74
C MET A 264 4.57 11.29 11.57
N LEU A 265 5.51 11.42 10.64
CA LEU A 265 5.32 12.21 9.41
C LEU A 265 4.19 11.63 8.56
N ASN A 266 4.19 10.30 8.38
CA ASN A 266 3.14 9.62 7.62
C ASN A 266 1.78 9.79 8.30
N TYR A 267 1.74 9.67 9.63
CA TYR A 267 0.50 9.91 10.39
C TYR A 267 -0.07 11.30 10.11
N ASP A 268 0.78 12.33 10.17
CA ASP A 268 0.36 13.70 9.95
C ASP A 268 -0.12 13.92 8.51
N LEU A 269 0.55 13.36 7.51
CA LEU A 269 0.11 13.41 6.11
C LEU A 269 -1.25 12.74 5.93
N GLN A 270 -1.40 11.49 6.38
CA GLN A 270 -2.64 10.73 6.21
C GLN A 270 -3.83 11.42 6.90
N ASN A 271 -3.63 12.00 8.09
CA ASN A 271 -4.68 12.80 8.73
C ASN A 271 -4.96 14.13 7.99
N TYR A 272 -3.93 14.76 7.42
CA TYR A 272 -4.07 16.01 6.69
C TYR A 272 -4.94 15.86 5.44
N ILE A 273 -4.73 14.78 4.68
CA ILE A 273 -5.42 14.52 3.40
C ILE A 273 -6.81 13.89 3.60
N ARG A 274 -7.05 13.26 4.75
CA ARG A 274 -8.30 12.56 5.05
C ARG A 274 -9.57 13.40 4.90
N PRO A 275 -9.66 14.65 5.39
CA PRO A 275 -10.82 15.51 5.15
C PRO A 275 -11.08 15.76 3.66
N ILE A 276 -10.04 15.83 2.84
CA ILE A 276 -10.13 16.06 1.39
C ILE A 276 -10.73 14.82 0.73
N GLN A 277 -10.18 13.64 1.02
CA GLN A 277 -10.68 12.35 0.53
C GLN A 277 -12.15 12.11 0.96
N ASN A 278 -12.49 12.41 2.23
CA ASN A 278 -13.86 12.35 2.73
C ASN A 278 -14.82 13.27 1.95
N GLY A 279 -14.34 14.45 1.56
CA GLY A 279 -15.08 15.38 0.71
C GLY A 279 -15.38 14.77 -0.66
N TRP A 280 -14.39 14.16 -1.30
CA TRP A 280 -14.57 13.51 -2.60
C TRP A 280 -15.57 12.36 -2.55
N ALA A 281 -15.46 11.49 -1.54
CA ALA A 281 -16.39 10.40 -1.29
C ALA A 281 -17.84 10.90 -1.15
N ALA A 282 -18.06 11.92 -0.31
CA ALA A 282 -19.38 12.49 -0.05
C ALA A 282 -19.99 13.16 -1.29
N GLU A 283 -19.16 13.78 -2.11
CA GLU A 283 -19.60 14.48 -3.32
C GLU A 283 -19.68 13.57 -4.56
N LYS A 284 -19.32 12.27 -4.43
CA LYS A 284 -19.22 11.32 -5.54
C LYS A 284 -18.34 11.83 -6.68
N HIS A 285 -17.28 12.56 -6.34
CA HIS A 285 -16.28 13.04 -7.29
C HIS A 285 -15.01 12.20 -7.17
N GLY A 286 -14.43 11.81 -8.31
CA GLY A 286 -13.16 11.07 -8.36
C GLY A 286 -12.00 11.94 -8.82
N PRO A 287 -10.75 11.44 -8.73
CA PRO A 287 -9.53 12.14 -9.16
C PRO A 287 -9.33 12.07 -10.69
N TYR A 288 -10.38 12.31 -11.47
CA TYR A 288 -10.37 12.06 -12.92
C TYR A 288 -9.76 13.15 -13.78
N ASN A 289 -9.31 14.24 -13.17
CA ASN A 289 -8.85 15.43 -13.87
C ASN A 289 -7.34 15.67 -13.79
N LEU A 290 -6.58 14.74 -13.23
CA LEU A 290 -5.13 14.85 -13.21
C LEU A 290 -4.52 14.05 -14.35
N GLY A 291 -3.72 14.73 -15.15
CA GLY A 291 -2.78 14.12 -16.10
C GLY A 291 -1.48 14.93 -16.13
N PRO A 292 -0.56 14.60 -17.06
CA PRO A 292 0.74 15.27 -17.19
C PRO A 292 0.67 16.80 -17.39
N VAL A 293 -0.48 17.33 -17.79
CA VAL A 293 -0.70 18.78 -17.97
C VAL A 293 -0.91 19.48 -16.62
N GLN A 294 -1.49 18.79 -15.63
CA GLN A 294 -1.79 19.33 -14.31
C GLN A 294 -0.69 19.02 -13.32
N VAL A 295 -0.18 17.80 -13.34
CA VAL A 295 0.85 17.32 -12.42
C VAL A 295 1.95 16.70 -13.27
N SER A 296 3.21 17.06 -13.01
CA SER A 296 4.32 16.48 -13.75
C SER A 296 4.48 14.99 -13.42
N PRO A 297 4.98 14.15 -14.35
CA PRO A 297 5.27 12.74 -14.03
C PRO A 297 6.19 12.58 -12.81
N GLN A 298 7.16 13.49 -12.63
CA GLN A 298 8.03 13.55 -11.47
C GLN A 298 7.23 13.73 -10.18
N ASP A 299 6.38 14.77 -10.11
CA ASP A 299 5.55 15.04 -8.94
C ASP A 299 4.55 13.88 -8.68
N TRP A 300 4.04 13.25 -9.74
CA TRP A 300 3.17 12.08 -9.63
C TRP A 300 3.88 10.90 -8.97
N THR A 301 5.12 10.60 -9.37
CA THR A 301 5.91 9.53 -8.74
C THR A 301 6.29 9.84 -7.28
N SER A 302 6.52 11.11 -6.94
CA SER A 302 6.69 11.56 -5.55
C SER A 302 5.42 11.37 -4.72
N TYR A 303 4.27 11.74 -5.27
CA TYR A 303 2.96 11.51 -4.66
C TYR A 303 2.73 10.02 -4.36
N LEU A 304 2.98 9.14 -5.34
CA LEU A 304 2.75 7.69 -5.20
C LEU A 304 3.56 7.07 -4.06
N VAL A 305 4.75 7.59 -3.79
CA VAL A 305 5.56 7.12 -2.67
C VAL A 305 4.99 7.64 -1.36
N ALA A 306 4.79 8.95 -1.25
CA ALA A 306 4.35 9.58 0.00
C ALA A 306 2.93 9.20 0.43
N ASP A 307 2.02 8.93 -0.50
CA ASP A 307 0.64 8.49 -0.22
C ASP A 307 0.55 7.04 0.27
N CYS A 308 1.67 6.31 0.32
CA CYS A 308 1.70 4.94 0.80
C CYS A 308 1.64 4.88 2.33
N ALA A 309 0.79 4.01 2.87
CA ALA A 309 0.76 3.72 4.31
C ALA A 309 2.10 3.18 4.82
N ALA A 310 2.89 2.50 3.99
CA ALA A 310 4.08 1.73 4.38
C ALA A 310 5.43 2.47 4.27
N LEU A 311 5.53 3.68 4.85
CA LEU A 311 6.78 4.45 4.76
C LEU A 311 7.84 4.07 5.79
N VAL A 312 7.45 3.53 6.95
CA VAL A 312 8.35 3.29 8.09
C VAL A 312 9.64 2.54 7.71
N PRO A 313 9.60 1.50 6.85
CA PRO A 313 10.79 0.72 6.53
C PRO A 313 11.85 1.48 5.72
N PHE A 314 11.51 2.62 5.09
CA PHE A 314 12.50 3.48 4.42
C PHE A 314 13.60 3.99 5.37
N ALA A 315 13.37 3.96 6.69
CA ALA A 315 14.42 4.24 7.67
C ALA A 315 15.60 3.27 7.53
N TYR A 316 15.35 2.02 7.16
CA TYR A 316 16.35 0.95 7.04
C TYR A 316 17.00 0.89 5.66
N ASP A 317 16.46 1.61 4.67
CA ASP A 317 17.03 1.65 3.34
C ASP A 317 18.38 2.36 3.31
N LYS A 318 19.25 1.85 2.45
CA LYS A 318 20.54 2.47 2.14
C LYS A 318 20.46 3.40 0.92
N ASP A 319 19.50 3.16 0.04
CA ASP A 319 19.27 3.91 -1.19
C ASP A 319 17.77 4.20 -1.36
N TYR A 320 17.39 5.44 -1.08
CA TYR A 320 16.03 5.91 -1.24
C TYR A 320 15.54 5.81 -2.69
N ASN A 321 16.40 6.07 -3.68
CA ASN A 321 15.98 6.13 -5.08
C ASN A 321 15.61 4.75 -5.63
N SER A 322 16.41 3.72 -5.31
CA SER A 322 16.07 2.34 -5.64
C SER A 322 14.74 1.93 -5.00
N SER A 323 14.53 2.23 -3.71
CA SER A 323 13.25 1.94 -3.06
C SER A 323 12.09 2.77 -3.62
N LYS A 324 12.33 4.01 -4.03
CA LYS A 324 11.32 4.86 -4.68
C LYS A 324 10.80 4.19 -5.95
N THR A 325 11.69 3.68 -6.80
CA THR A 325 11.34 2.95 -8.03
C THR A 325 10.39 1.78 -7.78
N GLY A 326 10.75 0.90 -6.84
CA GLY A 326 9.90 -0.26 -6.53
C GLY A 326 8.57 0.11 -5.88
N MET A 327 8.57 1.12 -5.00
CA MET A 327 7.34 1.58 -4.34
C MET A 327 6.36 2.17 -5.37
N VAL A 328 6.83 3.02 -6.29
CA VAL A 328 6.01 3.56 -7.38
C VAL A 328 5.41 2.44 -8.22
N ALA A 329 6.24 1.50 -8.70
CA ALA A 329 5.76 0.40 -9.53
C ALA A 329 4.74 -0.49 -8.80
N GLY A 330 5.00 -0.83 -7.54
CA GLY A 330 4.08 -1.59 -6.70
C GLY A 330 2.75 -0.89 -6.47
N MET A 331 2.76 0.43 -6.21
CA MET A 331 1.54 1.22 -6.04
C MET A 331 0.71 1.31 -7.32
N ILE A 332 1.35 1.53 -8.48
CA ILE A 332 0.63 1.52 -9.77
C ILE A 332 0.03 0.13 -10.02
N LEU A 333 0.79 -0.93 -9.74
CA LEU A 333 0.31 -2.30 -9.89
C LEU A 333 -0.96 -2.53 -9.05
N LEU A 334 -0.94 -2.17 -7.77
CA LEU A 334 -2.09 -2.27 -6.86
C LEU A 334 -3.31 -1.46 -7.34
N GLN A 335 -3.07 -0.23 -7.79
CA GLN A 335 -4.14 0.64 -8.31
C GLN A 335 -4.79 0.07 -9.58
N CYS A 336 -4.08 -0.74 -10.37
CA CYS A 336 -4.69 -1.44 -11.50
C CYS A 336 -5.72 -2.49 -11.07
N GLN A 337 -5.65 -2.98 -9.83
CA GLN A 337 -6.68 -3.87 -9.28
C GLN A 337 -7.78 -3.12 -8.53
N ASP A 338 -7.54 -1.93 -7.96
CA ASP A 338 -8.52 -1.25 -7.08
C ASP A 338 -9.29 -0.09 -7.75
N LEU A 339 -9.06 0.20 -9.04
CA LEU A 339 -9.62 1.39 -9.70
C LEU A 339 -11.15 1.55 -9.56
N LEU A 340 -11.92 0.46 -9.70
CA LEU A 340 -13.38 0.49 -9.50
C LEU A 340 -13.78 1.06 -8.13
N PHE A 341 -13.08 0.68 -7.08
CA PHE A 341 -13.42 1.11 -5.73
C PHE A 341 -12.78 2.46 -5.39
N ASP A 342 -11.60 2.75 -5.92
CA ASP A 342 -11.01 4.09 -5.89
C ASP A 342 -11.91 5.10 -6.61
N THR A 343 -12.66 4.68 -7.63
CA THR A 343 -13.69 5.49 -8.28
C THR A 343 -14.89 5.74 -7.38
N GLY A 344 -15.41 4.68 -6.74
CA GLY A 344 -16.64 4.74 -5.96
C GLY A 344 -16.52 5.49 -4.64
N CYS A 345 -15.35 5.47 -4.01
CA CYS A 345 -15.08 6.14 -2.74
C CYS A 345 -14.11 7.31 -2.86
N SER A 346 -13.35 7.43 -3.96
CA SER A 346 -12.34 8.49 -4.17
C SER A 346 -11.44 8.71 -2.94
N ASN A 347 -10.78 7.64 -2.50
CA ASN A 347 -9.93 7.66 -1.32
C ASN A 347 -8.47 7.99 -1.63
N ARG A 348 -8.09 8.08 -2.90
CA ARG A 348 -6.73 8.39 -3.36
C ARG A 348 -6.74 8.81 -4.82
N ALA A 349 -5.72 9.53 -5.26
CA ALA A 349 -5.52 9.81 -6.67
C ALA A 349 -4.99 8.55 -7.38
N ALA A 350 -5.76 8.02 -8.34
CA ALA A 350 -5.42 6.80 -9.05
C ALA A 350 -4.57 7.09 -10.30
N THR A 351 -3.52 6.29 -10.52
CA THR A 351 -2.61 6.44 -11.67
C THR A 351 -3.29 6.13 -12.99
N VAL A 352 -4.25 5.20 -13.00
CA VAL A 352 -4.90 4.78 -14.24
C VAL A 352 -5.62 5.95 -14.95
N PRO A 353 -6.43 6.78 -14.27
CA PRO A 353 -6.92 8.06 -14.81
C PRO A 353 -5.82 9.02 -15.29
N TYR A 354 -4.69 9.10 -14.58
CA TYR A 354 -3.55 9.92 -14.99
C TYR A 354 -2.95 9.48 -16.34
N VAL A 355 -2.84 8.17 -16.55
CA VAL A 355 -2.39 7.58 -17.82
C VAL A 355 -3.44 7.77 -18.94
N GLU A 356 -4.73 7.75 -18.60
CA GLU A 356 -5.81 8.08 -19.53
C GLU A 356 -5.75 9.54 -19.99
N ALA A 357 -5.54 10.48 -19.05
CA ALA A 357 -5.37 11.90 -19.35
C ALA A 357 -4.11 12.18 -20.19
N ALA A 358 -3.07 11.35 -20.08
CA ALA A 358 -1.91 11.36 -20.98
C ALA A 358 -2.22 10.83 -22.39
N GLY A 359 -3.36 10.19 -22.61
CA GLY A 359 -3.79 9.64 -23.89
C GLY A 359 -3.14 8.30 -24.26
N VAL A 360 -2.45 7.66 -23.32
CA VAL A 360 -1.68 6.42 -23.56
C VAL A 360 -2.28 5.18 -22.89
N ALA A 361 -3.33 5.32 -22.07
CA ALA A 361 -4.01 4.17 -21.46
C ALA A 361 -4.72 3.27 -22.49
N LYS A 362 -5.11 3.80 -23.65
CA LYS A 362 -5.61 3.02 -24.81
C LYS A 362 -4.60 2.00 -25.35
N TYR A 363 -3.31 2.17 -25.03
CA TYR A 363 -2.26 1.21 -25.35
C TYR A 363 -1.95 0.27 -24.18
N GLY A 364 -2.58 0.47 -23.01
CA GLY A 364 -2.35 -0.32 -21.80
C GLY A 364 -1.09 0.07 -21.01
N MET A 365 -0.55 1.28 -21.19
CA MET A 365 0.67 1.73 -20.51
C MET A 365 0.58 1.74 -18.98
N HIS A 366 -0.62 1.90 -18.42
CA HIS A 366 -0.86 1.86 -16.97
C HIS A 366 -0.49 0.50 -16.37
N ALA A 367 -0.62 -0.59 -17.14
CA ALA A 367 -0.27 -1.94 -16.73
C ALA A 367 1.10 -2.38 -17.27
N ALA A 368 1.43 -2.04 -18.53
CA ALA A 368 2.70 -2.43 -19.15
C ALA A 368 3.94 -1.87 -18.41
N PHE A 369 3.85 -0.63 -17.89
CA PHE A 369 4.91 0.02 -17.14
C PHE A 369 5.26 -0.70 -15.82
N PRO A 370 4.31 -0.88 -14.87
CA PRO A 370 4.63 -1.56 -13.62
C PRO A 370 5.00 -3.03 -13.81
N ILE A 371 4.49 -3.73 -14.84
CA ILE A 371 4.91 -5.11 -15.14
C ILE A 371 6.37 -5.15 -15.61
N ALA A 372 6.81 -4.19 -16.44
CA ALA A 372 8.21 -4.11 -16.84
C ALA A 372 9.14 -3.90 -15.62
N ALA A 373 8.74 -3.04 -14.69
CA ALA A 373 9.47 -2.83 -13.43
C ALA A 373 9.46 -4.10 -12.55
N TYR A 374 8.33 -4.79 -12.44
CA TYR A 374 8.18 -6.03 -11.67
C TYR A 374 9.13 -7.13 -12.17
N GLU A 375 9.23 -7.32 -13.49
CA GLU A 375 10.18 -8.24 -14.14
C GLU A 375 11.63 -7.84 -13.89
N ALA A 376 11.96 -6.56 -14.06
CA ALA A 376 13.31 -6.06 -13.86
C ALA A 376 13.76 -6.22 -12.39
N ILE A 377 12.86 -5.96 -11.44
CA ILE A 377 13.12 -6.13 -10.00
C ILE A 377 13.31 -7.61 -9.67
N ALA A 378 12.47 -8.50 -10.18
CA ALA A 378 12.64 -9.94 -9.97
C ALA A 378 14.01 -10.41 -10.49
N LYS A 379 14.42 -9.92 -11.67
CA LYS A 379 15.74 -10.20 -12.25
C LYS A 379 16.88 -9.72 -11.34
N TYR A 380 16.77 -8.54 -10.74
CA TYR A 380 17.73 -8.07 -9.73
C TYR A 380 17.93 -9.07 -8.58
N PHE A 381 16.83 -9.63 -8.04
CA PHE A 381 16.91 -10.63 -6.97
C PHE A 381 17.53 -11.96 -7.39
N VAL A 382 17.39 -12.35 -8.67
CA VAL A 382 18.08 -13.54 -9.20
C VAL A 382 19.56 -13.28 -9.43
N GLU A 383 19.93 -12.12 -9.97
CA GLU A 383 21.32 -11.78 -10.30
C GLU A 383 22.16 -11.46 -9.05
N ASP A 384 21.60 -10.78 -8.04
CA ASP A 384 22.30 -10.41 -6.80
C ASP A 384 22.07 -11.43 -5.66
N ASN A 385 21.54 -12.61 -6.01
CA ASN A 385 21.11 -13.64 -5.05
C ASN A 385 22.21 -14.01 -4.04
N SER A 386 23.48 -14.10 -4.46
CA SER A 386 24.58 -14.47 -3.57
C SER A 386 24.85 -13.43 -2.46
N SER A 387 24.74 -12.13 -2.79
CA SER A 387 24.99 -11.04 -1.82
C SER A 387 23.83 -10.90 -0.84
N LEU A 388 22.60 -11.15 -1.32
CA LEU A 388 21.37 -11.09 -0.52
C LEU A 388 21.23 -12.30 0.41
N VAL A 389 21.51 -13.51 -0.08
CA VAL A 389 21.42 -14.76 0.72
C VAL A 389 22.51 -14.84 1.78
N SER A 390 23.70 -14.28 1.53
CA SER A 390 24.77 -14.22 2.53
C SER A 390 24.53 -13.17 3.63
N GLY A 391 23.45 -12.39 3.55
CA GLY A 391 23.12 -11.33 4.50
C GLY A 391 24.06 -10.13 4.44
N VAL A 392 24.94 -10.06 3.43
CA VAL A 392 25.90 -8.96 3.23
C VAL A 392 25.17 -7.69 2.78
N ALA A 393 24.08 -7.84 2.04
CA ALA A 393 23.18 -6.76 1.65
C ALA A 393 21.75 -7.05 2.10
N ALA A 394 21.06 -6.01 2.63
CA ALA A 394 19.62 -6.06 2.83
C ALA A 394 18.93 -5.65 1.52
N PRO A 395 17.86 -6.34 1.10
CA PRO A 395 17.16 -5.97 -0.12
C PRO A 395 16.48 -4.61 0.03
N PRO A 396 16.46 -3.76 -1.04
CA PRO A 396 15.75 -2.49 -0.99
C PRO A 396 14.27 -2.71 -0.64
N PHE A 397 13.75 -1.93 0.30
CA PHE A 397 12.38 -2.07 0.76
C PHE A 397 11.39 -1.92 -0.40
N GLY A 398 11.56 -0.91 -1.25
CA GLY A 398 10.64 -0.67 -2.35
C GLY A 398 10.61 -1.78 -3.40
N TYR A 399 11.76 -2.40 -3.68
CA TYR A 399 11.83 -3.55 -4.59
C TYR A 399 11.06 -4.74 -3.99
N SER A 400 11.25 -4.97 -2.69
CA SER A 400 10.52 -6.00 -1.95
C SER A 400 9.00 -5.70 -1.94
N ALA A 401 8.62 -4.43 -1.80
CA ALA A 401 7.23 -3.99 -1.86
C ALA A 401 6.60 -4.18 -3.25
N CYS A 402 7.35 -3.99 -4.33
CA CYS A 402 6.89 -4.26 -5.69
C CYS A 402 6.60 -5.76 -5.90
N LEU A 403 7.52 -6.64 -5.49
CA LEU A 403 7.33 -8.09 -5.61
C LEU A 403 6.17 -8.61 -4.75
N LEU A 404 5.89 -7.92 -3.64
CA LEU A 404 4.75 -8.15 -2.76
C LEU A 404 3.42 -7.72 -3.40
N ALA A 405 3.39 -6.60 -4.12
CA ALA A 405 2.17 -6.09 -4.74
C ALA A 405 1.57 -7.10 -5.74
N GLY A 406 2.41 -7.88 -6.43
CA GLY A 406 2.01 -8.84 -7.44
C GLY A 406 1.01 -9.89 -6.97
N PRO A 407 1.24 -10.63 -5.87
CA PRO A 407 0.22 -11.54 -5.33
C PRO A 407 -0.83 -10.84 -4.46
N TRP A 408 -0.45 -9.83 -3.69
CA TRP A 408 -1.35 -9.24 -2.68
C TRP A 408 -2.40 -8.30 -3.28
N GLY A 409 -2.25 -7.86 -4.52
CA GLY A 409 -3.31 -7.20 -5.29
C GLY A 409 -4.42 -8.17 -5.76
N PRO A 410 -4.12 -9.13 -6.66
CA PRO A 410 -5.12 -10.02 -7.25
C PRO A 410 -5.70 -11.07 -6.31
N PHE A 411 -4.94 -11.53 -5.31
CA PHE A 411 -5.42 -12.53 -4.34
C PHE A 411 -5.93 -11.90 -3.04
N SER A 412 -5.89 -10.57 -2.95
CA SER A 412 -6.65 -9.81 -1.95
C SER A 412 -8.15 -9.99 -2.21
N THR A 413 -8.84 -10.47 -1.19
CA THR A 413 -10.29 -10.61 -1.17
C THR A 413 -11.02 -9.25 -1.15
N ARG A 414 -10.28 -8.14 -0.99
CA ARG A 414 -10.83 -6.78 -0.94
C ARG A 414 -11.24 -6.26 -2.31
N TYR A 415 -10.50 -6.65 -3.35
CA TYR A 415 -10.62 -6.06 -4.68
C TYR A 415 -11.51 -6.87 -5.63
N ARG A 416 -12.04 -8.01 -5.18
CA ARG A 416 -12.96 -8.85 -5.96
C ARG A 416 -12.39 -9.23 -7.33
N CYS A 417 -11.08 -9.42 -7.41
CA CYS A 417 -10.36 -9.48 -8.69
C CYS A 417 -10.82 -10.65 -9.55
N PHE A 418 -11.08 -11.82 -8.96
CA PHE A 418 -11.56 -13.00 -9.69
C PHE A 418 -13.02 -12.87 -10.10
N GLU A 419 -13.87 -12.34 -9.22
CA GLU A 419 -15.29 -12.06 -9.54
C GLU A 419 -15.39 -11.08 -10.71
N ARG A 420 -14.63 -9.98 -10.66
CA ARG A 420 -14.57 -8.97 -11.72
C ARG A 420 -13.96 -9.53 -12.99
N CYS A 421 -12.88 -10.32 -12.91
CA CYS A 421 -12.27 -10.95 -14.07
C CYS A 421 -13.30 -11.76 -14.89
N VAL A 422 -14.08 -12.63 -14.22
CA VAL A 422 -15.12 -13.43 -14.90
C VAL A 422 -16.19 -12.54 -15.51
N LYS A 423 -16.73 -11.59 -14.75
CA LYS A 423 -17.83 -10.73 -15.19
C LYS A 423 -17.40 -9.82 -16.35
N TYR A 424 -16.21 -9.24 -16.25
CA TYR A 424 -15.66 -8.34 -17.28
C TYR A 424 -15.41 -9.09 -18.57
N ILE A 425 -14.76 -10.26 -18.53
CA ILE A 425 -14.50 -11.05 -19.75
C ILE A 425 -15.82 -11.41 -20.46
N ARG A 426 -16.86 -11.79 -19.71
CA ARG A 426 -18.17 -12.12 -20.31
C ARG A 426 -18.80 -10.90 -20.97
N GLN A 427 -18.89 -9.77 -20.27
CA GLN A 427 -19.41 -8.53 -20.84
C GLN A 427 -18.63 -8.07 -22.08
N LEU A 428 -17.30 -8.14 -22.06
CA LEU A 428 -16.47 -7.75 -23.20
C LEU A 428 -16.62 -8.70 -24.41
N LYS A 429 -16.86 -10.00 -24.15
CA LYS A 429 -17.12 -10.99 -25.21
C LYS A 429 -18.46 -10.73 -25.90
N ASP A 430 -19.45 -10.27 -25.16
CA ASP A 430 -20.80 -10.00 -25.65
C ASP A 430 -20.96 -8.59 -26.25
N SER A 431 -20.12 -7.63 -25.82
CA SER A 431 -20.08 -6.28 -26.36
C SER A 431 -19.75 -6.26 -27.85
N SER A 432 -20.34 -5.30 -28.57
CA SER A 432 -20.09 -5.04 -30.00
C SER A 432 -19.08 -3.92 -30.23
N HIS A 433 -18.68 -3.20 -29.18
CA HIS A 433 -17.81 -2.04 -29.27
C HIS A 433 -16.35 -2.43 -29.56
N LEU A 434 -15.68 -1.69 -30.43
CA LEU A 434 -14.29 -1.98 -30.83
C LEU A 434 -13.32 -1.95 -29.65
N GLU A 435 -13.50 -1.02 -28.72
CA GLU A 435 -12.64 -0.93 -27.52
C GLU A 435 -12.79 -2.15 -26.60
N ALA A 436 -13.97 -2.77 -26.54
CA ALA A 436 -14.15 -3.98 -25.74
C ALA A 436 -13.33 -5.16 -26.30
N LYS A 437 -13.31 -5.30 -27.63
CA LYS A 437 -12.48 -6.30 -28.31
C LYS A 437 -11.00 -5.98 -28.18
N GLY A 438 -10.63 -4.71 -28.33
CA GLY A 438 -9.26 -4.24 -28.12
C GLY A 438 -8.76 -4.53 -26.71
N LEU A 439 -9.57 -4.32 -25.67
CA LEU A 439 -9.18 -4.65 -24.30
C LEU A 439 -9.00 -6.16 -24.09
N LEU A 440 -9.92 -7.00 -24.61
CA LEU A 440 -9.76 -8.45 -24.52
C LEU A 440 -8.47 -8.92 -25.19
N GLU A 441 -8.18 -8.39 -26.37
CA GLU A 441 -6.94 -8.68 -27.09
C GLU A 441 -5.73 -8.23 -26.28
N LEU A 442 -5.67 -6.97 -25.85
CA LEU A 442 -4.58 -6.42 -25.04
C LEU A 442 -4.36 -7.22 -23.75
N SER A 443 -5.42 -7.57 -23.03
CA SER A 443 -5.34 -8.36 -21.80
C SER A 443 -4.82 -9.79 -22.04
N SER A 444 -4.88 -10.29 -23.28
CA SER A 444 -4.40 -11.63 -23.66
C SER A 444 -2.98 -11.58 -24.26
N MET A 445 -2.48 -10.39 -24.60
CA MET A 445 -1.13 -10.18 -25.09
C MET A 445 -0.25 -9.93 -23.87
N ASP A 446 0.64 -10.86 -23.54
CA ASP A 446 1.58 -10.76 -22.40
C ASP A 446 2.59 -9.62 -22.65
N LEU A 447 2.19 -8.36 -22.45
CA LEU A 447 2.90 -7.15 -22.89
C LEU A 447 3.56 -6.40 -21.74
N ILE A 448 4.73 -5.85 -22.02
CA ILE A 448 5.49 -4.95 -21.14
C ILE A 448 6.03 -3.74 -21.90
N LEU A 449 6.41 -2.69 -21.17
CA LEU A 449 7.11 -1.54 -21.74
C LEU A 449 8.57 -1.92 -22.08
N LYS A 450 9.00 -1.61 -23.32
CA LYS A 450 10.38 -1.82 -23.78
C LYS A 450 11.38 -0.96 -23.02
N ASP A 451 12.59 -1.50 -22.91
CA ASP A 451 13.79 -0.79 -22.47
C ASP A 451 13.63 -0.08 -21.12
N PHE A 452 12.80 -0.63 -20.23
CA PHE A 452 12.70 -0.17 -18.85
C PHE A 452 14.05 -0.39 -18.15
N ASP A 453 14.57 0.66 -17.51
CA ASP A 453 15.87 0.65 -16.86
C ASP A 453 15.74 1.01 -15.37
N LEU A 454 16.01 0.03 -14.50
CA LEU A 454 15.98 0.20 -13.05
C LEU A 454 16.97 1.24 -12.52
N LYS A 455 18.01 1.59 -13.28
CA LYS A 455 19.05 2.52 -12.85
C LYS A 455 18.68 3.98 -13.09
N LYS A 456 17.65 4.26 -13.89
CA LYS A 456 17.19 5.61 -14.15
C LYS A 456 16.23 6.10 -13.06
N ASP A 457 16.09 7.42 -12.97
CA ASP A 457 15.09 8.01 -12.11
C ASP A 457 13.68 7.56 -12.54
N ILE A 458 12.86 7.18 -11.56
CA ILE A 458 11.53 6.64 -11.84
C ILE A 458 10.59 7.69 -12.45
N GLY A 459 10.77 8.96 -12.10
CA GLY A 459 10.01 10.07 -12.69
C GLY A 459 10.34 10.24 -14.17
N GLU A 460 11.60 10.06 -14.57
CA GLU A 460 12.02 10.06 -15.98
C GLU A 460 11.44 8.88 -16.77
N GLU A 461 11.52 7.66 -16.23
CA GLU A 461 10.95 6.47 -16.86
C GLU A 461 9.42 6.56 -16.96
N PHE A 462 8.75 7.10 -15.94
CA PHE A 462 7.32 7.35 -16.00
C PHE A 462 6.97 8.45 -17.00
N ALA A 463 7.75 9.53 -17.07
CA ALA A 463 7.59 10.58 -18.08
C ALA A 463 7.75 10.05 -19.51
N ARG A 464 8.66 9.09 -19.73
CA ARG A 464 8.81 8.37 -20.99
C ARG A 464 7.54 7.59 -21.31
N ALA A 465 7.05 6.79 -20.37
CA ALA A 465 5.83 5.99 -20.54
C ALA A 465 4.60 6.86 -20.88
N MET A 466 4.48 8.06 -20.30
CA MET A 466 3.36 8.98 -20.60
C MET A 466 3.40 9.58 -22.01
N LYS A 467 4.50 9.37 -22.75
CA LYS A 467 4.66 9.79 -24.15
C LYS A 467 4.73 8.58 -25.11
N SER A 468 4.59 7.37 -24.57
CA SER A 468 4.75 6.13 -25.34
C SER A 468 3.52 5.75 -26.15
N ASN A 469 3.73 4.87 -27.12
CA ASN A 469 2.69 4.29 -27.95
C ASN A 469 2.90 2.77 -28.14
N VAL A 470 2.08 2.12 -28.98
CA VAL A 470 2.17 0.67 -29.24
C VAL A 470 3.57 0.21 -29.66
N SER A 471 4.34 1.04 -30.38
CA SER A 471 5.71 0.69 -30.78
C SER A 471 6.65 0.47 -29.60
N ASP A 472 6.32 1.01 -28.43
CA ASP A 472 7.12 0.91 -27.21
C ASP A 472 6.74 -0.33 -26.37
N LEU A 473 5.78 -1.13 -26.83
CA LEU A 473 5.39 -2.38 -26.18
C LEU A 473 6.06 -3.58 -26.86
N CYS A 474 6.46 -4.56 -26.05
CA CYS A 474 6.87 -5.88 -26.54
C CYS A 474 6.18 -6.99 -25.74
N PRO A 475 6.08 -8.19 -26.32
CA PRO A 475 5.81 -9.39 -25.54
C PRO A 475 6.87 -9.56 -24.45
N ARG A 476 6.44 -9.95 -23.26
CA ARG A 476 7.32 -10.28 -22.14
C ARG A 476 8.18 -11.47 -22.52
N SER A 477 9.47 -11.37 -22.24
CA SER A 477 10.42 -12.46 -22.48
C SER A 477 10.30 -13.52 -21.37
N ALA A 478 9.24 -14.34 -21.44
CA ALA A 478 8.90 -15.32 -20.41
C ALA A 478 9.27 -16.77 -20.80
N THR A 479 9.66 -17.54 -19.79
CA THR A 479 9.76 -19.01 -19.79
C THR A 479 8.47 -19.60 -19.24
N LYS A 480 8.06 -20.74 -19.81
CA LYS A 480 6.91 -21.51 -19.34
C LYS A 480 7.31 -22.44 -18.21
N TYR A 481 6.65 -22.31 -17.07
CA TYR A 481 6.74 -23.21 -15.94
C TYR A 481 5.41 -23.95 -15.78
N PHE A 482 5.46 -25.22 -15.41
CA PHE A 482 4.27 -26.07 -15.27
C PHE A 482 3.98 -26.35 -13.80
N VAL A 483 2.78 -26.01 -13.35
CA VAL A 483 2.36 -26.10 -11.94
C VAL A 483 1.09 -26.94 -11.83
N ASN A 484 1.06 -27.89 -10.91
CA ASN A 484 -0.15 -28.64 -10.61
C ASN A 484 -1.14 -27.78 -9.81
N ALA A 485 -2.43 -27.81 -10.16
CA ALA A 485 -3.44 -27.17 -9.33
C ALA A 485 -3.59 -27.92 -8.00
N ALA A 486 -3.72 -27.17 -6.89
CA ALA A 486 -3.87 -27.76 -5.57
C ALA A 486 -5.26 -28.41 -5.42
N SER A 487 -5.28 -29.72 -5.13
CA SER A 487 -6.52 -30.49 -4.91
C SER A 487 -7.28 -30.06 -3.65
N GLU A 488 -6.60 -29.38 -2.73
CA GLU A 488 -7.17 -28.87 -1.49
C GLU A 488 -8.01 -27.59 -1.64
N LEU A 489 -8.07 -26.95 -2.83
CA LEU A 489 -8.85 -25.71 -3.04
C LEU A 489 -10.35 -25.86 -2.70
N PHE A 490 -10.89 -27.07 -2.84
CA PHE A 490 -12.28 -27.37 -2.45
C PHE A 490 -12.48 -27.62 -0.96
N ARG A 491 -11.39 -27.67 -0.20
CA ARG A 491 -11.35 -27.83 1.25
C ARG A 491 -10.74 -26.59 1.91
N THR A 492 -10.73 -25.47 1.20
CA THR A 492 -10.33 -24.18 1.76
C THR A 492 -11.22 -23.87 2.96
N PRO A 493 -10.64 -23.65 4.16
CA PRO A 493 -11.42 -23.37 5.36
C PRO A 493 -12.38 -22.19 5.18
N GLY A 494 -13.59 -22.26 5.73
CA GLY A 494 -14.59 -21.20 5.62
C GLY A 494 -15.15 -20.91 4.23
N VAL A 495 -14.81 -21.73 3.22
CA VAL A 495 -15.29 -21.53 1.84
C VAL A 495 -15.93 -22.81 1.31
N ASP A 496 -17.26 -22.78 1.24
CA ASP A 496 -18.02 -23.86 0.62
C ASP A 496 -17.80 -23.92 -0.90
N LYS A 497 -17.91 -25.13 -1.46
CA LYS A 497 -17.96 -25.30 -2.92
C LYS A 497 -19.11 -24.46 -3.51
N PRO A 498 -18.93 -23.85 -4.69
CA PRO A 498 -19.99 -23.05 -5.31
C PRO A 498 -21.17 -23.95 -5.68
N ASN A 499 -22.39 -23.51 -5.37
CA ASN A 499 -23.61 -24.22 -5.75
C ASN A 499 -23.91 -23.94 -7.24
N LEU A 500 -23.63 -24.91 -8.11
CA LEU A 500 -23.78 -24.77 -9.56
C LEU A 500 -24.99 -25.53 -10.09
N CYS A 501 -25.60 -25.04 -11.17
CA CYS A 501 -26.78 -25.67 -11.73
C CYS A 501 -26.48 -27.05 -12.34
N VAL A 502 -27.33 -28.02 -12.02
CA VAL A 502 -27.33 -29.36 -12.63
C VAL A 502 -27.95 -29.33 -14.02
N ALA A 503 -28.97 -28.49 -14.23
CA ALA A 503 -29.73 -28.42 -15.48
C ALA A 503 -28.87 -28.05 -16.71
N ALA A 504 -27.85 -27.19 -16.54
CA ALA A 504 -26.90 -26.86 -17.62
C ALA A 504 -25.58 -27.65 -17.53
N ALA A 505 -25.53 -28.70 -16.71
CA ALA A 505 -24.34 -29.52 -16.44
C ALA A 505 -23.10 -28.71 -15.97
N CYS A 506 -23.29 -27.50 -15.41
CA CYS A 506 -22.18 -26.66 -14.95
C CYS A 506 -21.45 -27.30 -13.77
N ALA A 507 -22.18 -27.97 -12.86
CA ALA A 507 -21.57 -28.69 -11.74
C ALA A 507 -20.59 -29.77 -12.21
N ASP A 508 -21.05 -30.73 -13.01
CA ASP A 508 -20.21 -31.84 -13.49
C ASP A 508 -18.99 -31.37 -14.30
N LYS A 509 -19.17 -30.32 -15.14
CA LYS A 509 -18.07 -29.76 -15.92
C LYS A 509 -17.06 -29.04 -15.03
N PHE A 510 -17.52 -28.27 -14.07
CA PHE A 510 -16.65 -27.59 -13.12
C PHE A 510 -15.81 -28.59 -12.31
N GLU A 511 -16.42 -29.66 -11.82
CA GLU A 511 -15.69 -30.73 -11.13
C GLU A 511 -14.64 -31.38 -12.02
N LYS A 512 -14.95 -31.67 -13.28
CA LYS A 512 -13.97 -32.21 -14.25
C LYS A 512 -12.81 -31.25 -14.52
N VAL A 513 -13.10 -29.96 -14.68
CA VAL A 513 -12.07 -28.93 -14.90
C VAL A 513 -11.14 -28.87 -13.69
N MET A 514 -11.70 -28.82 -12.50
CA MET A 514 -10.91 -28.69 -11.27
C MET A 514 -10.18 -29.98 -10.89
N ALA A 515 -10.73 -31.14 -11.23
CA ALA A 515 -10.08 -32.45 -11.05
C ALA A 515 -9.03 -32.78 -12.13
N SER A 516 -8.86 -31.92 -13.14
CA SER A 516 -7.89 -32.16 -14.20
C SER A 516 -6.46 -32.26 -13.65
N GLU A 517 -5.78 -33.36 -13.98
CA GLU A 517 -4.36 -33.59 -13.70
C GLU A 517 -3.43 -32.80 -14.64
N THR A 518 -4.00 -32.05 -15.59
CA THR A 518 -3.21 -31.22 -16.52
C THR A 518 -2.48 -30.13 -15.72
N MET A 519 -1.19 -29.97 -15.95
CA MET A 519 -0.43 -28.87 -15.35
C MET A 519 -0.79 -27.53 -16.00
N GLU A 520 -0.82 -26.49 -15.19
CA GLU A 520 -1.07 -25.11 -15.59
C GLU A 520 0.23 -24.41 -15.99
N GLU A 521 0.19 -23.68 -17.11
CA GLU A 521 1.31 -22.83 -17.51
C GLU A 521 1.35 -21.55 -16.67
N VAL A 522 2.51 -21.26 -16.10
CA VAL A 522 2.86 -19.95 -15.51
C VAL A 522 3.99 -19.37 -16.34
N HIS A 523 3.78 -18.19 -16.90
CA HIS A 523 4.79 -17.50 -17.70
C HIS A 523 5.54 -16.56 -16.76
N ALA A 524 6.84 -16.79 -16.56
CA ALA A 524 7.69 -15.99 -15.67
C ALA A 524 9.09 -15.85 -16.30
N MET A 525 9.93 -14.94 -15.82
CA MET A 525 11.29 -14.78 -16.36
C MET A 525 12.09 -16.09 -16.30
N ALA A 526 13.04 -16.24 -17.22
CA ALA A 526 13.96 -17.36 -17.20
C ALA A 526 14.90 -17.32 -15.98
N GLY A 527 15.41 -18.49 -15.58
CA GLY A 527 16.44 -18.59 -14.53
C GLY A 527 15.89 -18.57 -13.10
N LEU A 528 14.57 -18.70 -12.90
CA LEU A 528 14.02 -18.90 -11.56
C LEU A 528 14.59 -20.18 -10.92
N PRO A 529 15.08 -20.13 -9.67
CA PRO A 529 15.57 -21.30 -8.96
C PRO A 529 14.49 -22.35 -8.71
N ASP A 530 14.88 -23.63 -8.64
CA ASP A 530 13.96 -24.75 -8.45
C ASP A 530 13.10 -24.62 -7.19
N TYR A 531 13.64 -24.08 -6.09
CA TYR A 531 12.87 -23.87 -4.86
C TYR A 531 11.71 -22.88 -5.01
N VAL A 532 11.74 -22.01 -6.03
CA VAL A 532 10.65 -21.06 -6.34
C VAL A 532 9.53 -21.78 -7.07
N VAL A 533 9.87 -22.76 -7.91
CA VAL A 533 8.94 -23.37 -8.87
C VAL A 533 8.42 -24.72 -8.36
N ALA A 534 9.32 -25.58 -7.88
CA ALA A 534 9.01 -26.94 -7.48
C ALA A 534 8.26 -26.97 -6.15
N GLY A 535 7.04 -27.53 -6.14
CA GLY A 535 6.27 -27.72 -4.91
C GLY A 535 5.78 -26.43 -4.26
N ASN A 536 5.78 -25.29 -4.97
CA ASN A 536 5.30 -24.00 -4.46
C ASN A 536 3.78 -24.03 -4.25
N ARG A 537 3.34 -24.39 -3.04
CA ARG A 537 1.92 -24.49 -2.67
C ARG A 537 1.13 -23.21 -2.96
N PRO A 538 1.60 -21.99 -2.61
CA PRO A 538 0.94 -20.76 -3.03
C PRO A 538 0.64 -20.68 -4.53
N ALA A 539 1.60 -21.04 -5.39
CA ALA A 539 1.40 -21.08 -6.83
C ALA A 539 0.38 -22.13 -7.25
N GLN A 540 0.38 -23.32 -6.62
CA GLN A 540 -0.60 -24.39 -6.89
C GLN A 540 -2.04 -23.97 -6.55
N LEU A 541 -2.23 -23.24 -5.44
CA LEU A 541 -3.53 -22.65 -5.07
C LEU A 541 -3.93 -21.57 -6.09
N ALA A 542 -3.02 -20.66 -6.42
CA ALA A 542 -3.25 -19.56 -7.35
C ALA A 542 -3.67 -20.03 -8.75
N VAL A 543 -2.97 -21.03 -9.33
CA VAL A 543 -3.29 -21.52 -10.67
C VAL A 543 -4.63 -22.25 -10.72
N GLY A 544 -5.05 -22.89 -9.61
CA GLY A 544 -6.38 -23.52 -9.55
C GLY A 544 -7.53 -22.52 -9.47
N LEU A 545 -7.36 -21.40 -8.74
CA LEU A 545 -8.33 -20.28 -8.76
C LEU A 545 -8.42 -19.66 -10.16
N ARG A 546 -7.27 -19.43 -10.80
CA ARG A 546 -7.21 -18.94 -12.19
C ARG A 546 -7.92 -19.89 -13.15
N ARG A 547 -7.66 -21.20 -13.06
CA ARG A 547 -8.32 -22.22 -13.87
C ARG A 547 -9.84 -22.13 -13.76
N ALA A 548 -10.36 -22.06 -12.54
CA ALA A 548 -11.79 -21.92 -12.29
C ALA A 548 -12.37 -20.67 -12.97
N ALA A 549 -11.73 -19.51 -12.78
CA ALA A 549 -12.18 -18.24 -13.34
C ALA A 549 -12.12 -18.20 -14.88
N LEU A 550 -11.05 -18.74 -15.48
CA LEU A 550 -10.92 -18.80 -16.94
C LEU A 550 -11.98 -19.72 -17.56
N TRP A 551 -12.23 -20.89 -16.96
CA TRP A 551 -13.30 -21.77 -17.43
C TRP A 551 -14.68 -21.12 -17.27
N ALA A 552 -14.94 -20.46 -16.14
CA ALA A 552 -16.18 -19.72 -15.90
C ALA A 552 -16.42 -18.59 -16.93
N SER A 553 -15.36 -18.10 -17.58
CA SER A 553 -15.43 -17.09 -18.64
C SER A 553 -15.75 -17.67 -20.02
N THR A 554 -15.95 -18.99 -20.14
CA THR A 554 -16.32 -19.66 -21.40
C THR A 554 -17.83 -19.76 -21.58
N LYS A 555 -18.27 -20.04 -22.81
CA LYS A 555 -19.69 -20.30 -23.13
C LYS A 555 -20.21 -21.63 -22.57
N GLU A 556 -19.34 -22.49 -22.03
CA GLU A 556 -19.74 -23.77 -21.44
C GLU A 556 -20.37 -23.62 -20.06
N CYS A 557 -20.14 -22.48 -19.40
CA CYS A 557 -20.71 -22.10 -18.11
C CYS A 557 -21.78 -21.03 -18.33
N CYS A 558 -22.98 -21.19 -17.75
CA CYS A 558 -24.02 -20.16 -17.81
C CYS A 558 -23.64 -18.95 -16.95
N ASP A 559 -24.24 -17.78 -17.22
CA ASP A 559 -23.86 -16.52 -16.55
C ASP A 559 -23.99 -16.58 -15.03
N VAL A 560 -25.09 -17.17 -14.53
CA VAL A 560 -25.33 -17.31 -13.09
C VAL A 560 -24.25 -18.16 -12.43
N CYS A 561 -23.91 -19.32 -13.02
CA CYS A 561 -22.84 -20.18 -12.50
C CYS A 561 -21.47 -19.51 -12.61
N ALA A 562 -21.21 -18.77 -13.69
CA ALA A 562 -19.95 -18.06 -13.86
C ALA A 562 -19.76 -17.00 -12.77
N CYS A 563 -20.81 -16.22 -12.47
CA CYS A 563 -20.79 -15.24 -11.38
C CYS A 563 -20.54 -15.91 -10.01
N ARG A 564 -21.20 -17.04 -9.74
CA ARG A 564 -20.99 -17.84 -8.51
C ARG A 564 -19.55 -18.35 -8.39
N ILE A 565 -18.94 -18.81 -9.49
CA ILE A 565 -17.54 -19.26 -9.50
C ILE A 565 -16.59 -18.10 -9.27
N GLY A 566 -16.82 -16.95 -9.92
CA GLY A 566 -16.01 -15.75 -9.70
C GLY A 566 -16.03 -15.29 -8.24
N PHE A 567 -17.22 -15.24 -7.64
CA PHE A 567 -17.39 -14.94 -6.22
C PHE A 567 -16.70 -15.97 -5.31
N TRP A 568 -16.84 -17.27 -5.59
CA TRP A 568 -16.16 -18.34 -4.85
C TRP A 568 -14.63 -18.25 -4.96
N ALA A 569 -14.12 -18.00 -6.17
CA ALA A 569 -12.67 -17.91 -6.40
C ALA A 569 -12.07 -16.74 -5.63
N ASP A 570 -12.80 -15.63 -5.53
CA ASP A 570 -12.42 -14.50 -4.69
C ASP A 570 -12.47 -14.86 -3.20
N ALA A 571 -13.56 -15.48 -2.72
CA ALA A 571 -13.66 -15.93 -1.33
C ALA A 571 -12.56 -16.93 -0.93
N ALA A 572 -12.10 -17.78 -1.86
CA ALA A 572 -11.01 -18.73 -1.64
C ALA A 572 -9.60 -18.11 -1.81
N SER A 573 -9.47 -16.90 -2.35
CA SER A 573 -8.17 -16.32 -2.71
C SER A 573 -7.27 -16.04 -1.52
N TYR A 574 -7.86 -15.81 -0.34
CA TYR A 574 -7.12 -15.60 0.90
C TYR A 574 -6.16 -16.77 1.19
N SER A 575 -6.51 -18.00 0.78
CA SER A 575 -5.68 -19.19 0.99
C SER A 575 -4.29 -19.09 0.37
N VAL A 576 -4.17 -18.40 -0.78
CA VAL A 576 -2.89 -18.13 -1.44
C VAL A 576 -2.02 -17.24 -0.56
N LEU A 577 -2.60 -16.18 0.00
CA LEU A 577 -1.90 -15.24 0.86
C LEU A 577 -1.53 -15.88 2.21
N SER A 578 -2.43 -16.67 2.80
CA SER A 578 -2.14 -17.43 4.02
C SER A 578 -1.00 -18.43 3.82
N ALA A 579 -0.93 -19.10 2.66
CA ALA A 579 0.18 -19.98 2.33
C ALA A 579 1.51 -19.21 2.21
N LEU A 580 1.52 -18.03 1.58
CA LEU A 580 2.71 -17.17 1.50
C LEU A 580 3.17 -16.68 2.88
N MET A 581 2.23 -16.32 3.75
CA MET A 581 2.52 -15.92 5.13
C MET A 581 3.13 -17.06 5.94
N ARG A 582 2.59 -18.27 5.80
CA ARG A 582 3.12 -19.46 6.46
C ARG A 582 4.56 -19.75 6.03
N ASP A 583 4.84 -19.64 4.73
CA ASP A 583 6.15 -19.96 4.18
C ASP A 583 7.22 -18.90 4.53
N GLU A 584 6.80 -17.67 4.87
CA GLU A 584 7.68 -16.54 5.24
C GLU A 584 8.75 -16.95 6.25
N ALA A 585 8.37 -17.45 7.42
CA ALA A 585 9.33 -17.73 8.50
C ALA A 585 10.39 -18.79 8.13
N SER A 586 10.09 -19.65 7.16
CA SER A 586 10.98 -20.75 6.72
C SER A 586 11.89 -20.38 5.54
N GLN A 587 11.63 -19.25 4.88
CA GLN A 587 12.32 -18.82 3.67
C GLN A 587 13.25 -17.64 3.93
N SER A 588 14.35 -17.55 3.19
CA SER A 588 15.14 -16.32 3.13
C SER A 588 14.35 -15.20 2.44
N SER A 589 14.79 -13.95 2.57
CA SER A 589 14.16 -12.80 1.91
C SER A 589 14.07 -12.99 0.39
N THR A 590 15.17 -13.41 -0.27
CA THR A 590 15.16 -13.68 -1.72
C THR A 590 14.21 -14.81 -2.10
N GLN A 591 14.19 -15.90 -1.31
CA GLN A 591 13.31 -17.03 -1.59
C GLN A 591 11.83 -16.63 -1.55
N TRP A 592 11.45 -15.91 -0.49
CA TRP A 592 10.08 -15.47 -0.29
C TRP A 592 9.64 -14.43 -1.33
N LEU A 593 10.51 -13.48 -1.67
CA LEU A 593 10.22 -12.44 -2.66
C LEU A 593 10.13 -13.01 -4.08
N LEU A 594 10.98 -13.97 -4.45
CA LEU A 594 10.87 -14.66 -5.74
C LEU A 594 9.66 -15.60 -5.81
N SER A 595 9.26 -16.20 -4.68
CA SER A 595 7.99 -16.93 -4.57
C SER A 595 6.81 -15.99 -4.80
N GLY A 596 6.82 -14.80 -4.17
CA GLY A 596 5.85 -13.74 -4.42
C GLY A 596 5.83 -13.33 -5.90
N TYR A 597 7.00 -13.09 -6.50
CA TYR A 597 7.10 -12.80 -7.93
C TYR A 597 6.37 -13.85 -8.80
N PHE A 598 6.70 -15.13 -8.58
CA PHE A 598 6.17 -16.26 -9.33
C PHE A 598 4.65 -16.43 -9.16
N VAL A 599 4.14 -16.27 -7.93
CA VAL A 599 2.69 -16.30 -7.68
C VAL A 599 1.99 -15.13 -8.36
N GLY A 600 2.57 -13.92 -8.32
CA GLY A 600 2.01 -12.76 -9.01
C GLY A 600 1.91 -12.95 -10.53
N CYS A 601 2.85 -13.67 -11.14
CA CYS A 601 2.82 -14.03 -12.57
C CYS A 601 1.59 -14.85 -12.98
N VAL A 602 0.95 -15.57 -12.04
CA VAL A 602 -0.32 -16.29 -12.29
C VAL A 602 -1.43 -15.32 -12.71
N SER A 603 -1.41 -14.07 -12.21
CA SER A 603 -2.39 -13.04 -12.55
C SER A 603 -2.09 -12.29 -13.86
N LEU A 604 -0.93 -12.52 -14.47
CA LEU A 604 -0.49 -11.81 -15.68
C LEU A 604 -0.81 -12.58 -16.98
N TRP A 605 -0.99 -13.90 -16.90
CA TRP A 605 -1.20 -14.76 -18.07
C TRP A 605 -2.14 -15.93 -17.73
N PRO A 606 -3.01 -16.41 -18.65
CA PRO A 606 -3.22 -15.99 -20.05
C PRO A 606 -4.08 -14.75 -20.23
N VAL A 607 -4.69 -14.26 -19.14
CA VAL A 607 -5.39 -12.97 -19.12
C VAL A 607 -4.77 -12.14 -18.02
N SER A 608 -4.18 -11.02 -18.40
CA SER A 608 -3.53 -10.09 -17.48
C SER A 608 -4.57 -9.28 -16.73
N MET A 609 -4.73 -9.56 -15.43
CA MET A 609 -5.64 -8.84 -14.55
C MET A 609 -5.33 -7.34 -14.48
N PRO A 610 -4.07 -6.87 -14.39
CA PRO A 610 -3.76 -5.45 -14.42
C PRO A 610 -4.32 -4.71 -15.64
N PHE A 611 -4.23 -5.29 -16.84
CA PHE A 611 -4.82 -4.71 -18.06
C PHE A 611 -6.35 -4.83 -18.03
N LEU A 612 -6.88 -6.03 -17.78
CA LEU A 612 -8.31 -6.31 -17.86
C LEU A 612 -9.13 -5.45 -16.89
N LEU A 613 -8.77 -5.46 -15.60
CA LEU A 613 -9.58 -4.87 -14.55
C LEU A 613 -9.63 -3.35 -14.68
N SER A 614 -8.46 -2.71 -14.71
CA SER A 614 -8.37 -1.25 -14.81
C SER A 614 -8.84 -0.70 -16.16
N GLY A 615 -8.58 -1.42 -17.26
CA GLY A 615 -9.08 -1.07 -18.59
C GLY A 615 -10.61 -1.12 -18.67
N PHE A 616 -11.24 -2.13 -18.07
CA PHE A 616 -12.69 -2.23 -18.01
C PHE A 616 -13.28 -1.09 -17.17
N ASP A 617 -12.74 -0.85 -15.98
CA ASP A 617 -13.20 0.22 -15.07
C ASP A 617 -13.11 1.60 -15.73
N LEU A 618 -12.09 1.84 -16.57
CA LEU A 618 -11.92 3.09 -17.31
C LEU A 618 -12.97 3.33 -18.41
N MET A 619 -13.62 2.29 -18.93
CA MET A 619 -14.52 2.40 -20.09
C MET A 619 -15.97 1.97 -19.82
N ALA A 620 -16.23 1.22 -18.74
CA ALA A 620 -17.58 0.81 -18.37
C ALA A 620 -18.41 1.97 -17.79
N ASP A 621 -19.73 1.86 -17.89
CA ASP A 621 -20.65 2.69 -17.11
C ASP A 621 -20.69 2.19 -15.67
N LEU A 622 -20.29 3.04 -14.72
CA LEU A 622 -20.12 2.66 -13.31
C LEU A 622 -21.20 3.30 -12.45
N SER A 623 -21.85 2.49 -11.63
CA SER A 623 -22.85 2.95 -10.67
C SER A 623 -22.59 2.37 -9.28
N PHE A 624 -22.92 3.14 -8.24
CA PHE A 624 -22.65 2.80 -6.85
C PHE A 624 -23.91 3.00 -6.03
N GLN A 625 -24.41 1.93 -5.39
CA GLN A 625 -25.52 2.02 -4.45
C GLN A 625 -25.05 2.63 -3.13
N ASP A 626 -25.99 3.13 -2.33
CA ASP A 626 -25.67 3.54 -0.96
C ASP A 626 -25.10 2.34 -0.19
N LYS A 627 -24.02 2.56 0.58
CA LYS A 627 -23.23 1.53 1.28
C LYS A 627 -22.48 0.53 0.38
N ALA A 628 -22.38 0.77 -0.92
CA ALA A 628 -21.57 -0.07 -1.83
C ALA A 628 -20.09 -0.10 -1.46
N MET A 629 -19.60 0.92 -0.76
CA MET A 629 -18.24 0.99 -0.23
C MET A 629 -18.16 0.53 1.25
N GLY A 630 -19.15 -0.22 1.73
CA GLY A 630 -19.33 -0.54 3.16
C GLY A 630 -20.02 0.58 3.95
N VAL A 631 -20.10 0.44 5.28
CA VAL A 631 -20.48 1.55 6.19
C VAL A 631 -19.46 2.71 6.09
N ARG A 632 -18.24 2.35 5.67
CA ARG A 632 -17.15 3.08 5.01
C ARG A 632 -16.14 1.99 4.60
N ASP A 633 -14.97 2.35 4.10
CA ASP A 633 -13.79 1.47 3.91
C ASP A 633 -13.25 0.95 5.26
N CYS A 634 -14.15 0.50 6.14
CA CYS A 634 -13.89 -0.04 7.45
C CYS A 634 -13.60 -1.53 7.29
N VAL A 635 -12.56 -1.97 7.98
CA VAL A 635 -12.30 -3.37 8.26
C VAL A 635 -13.56 -3.95 8.94
N ASP A 636 -14.39 -4.66 8.17
CA ASP A 636 -15.37 -5.62 8.71
C ASP A 636 -14.55 -6.75 9.39
N VAL A 637 -14.05 -6.49 10.61
CA VAL A 637 -13.66 -7.53 11.57
C VAL A 637 -14.94 -8.13 12.15
#